data_AF-A0A3N7G903-F1
#
_entry.id   AF-A0A3N7G903-F1
#
_cell.length_a   1.000
_cell.length_b   1.000
_cell.length_c   1.000
_cell.angle_alpha   90.00
_cell.angle_beta   90.00
_cell.angle_gamma   90.00
#
_symmetry.space_group_name_H-M   'P 1'
#
loop_
_entity.id
_entity.type
_entity.pdbx_description
1 polymer ?
#
loop_
_entity_poly.entity_id
_entity_poly.type
_entity_poly.pdbx_seq_one_letter_code
_entity_poly.pdbx_strand_id
1 'polypeptide(L)'
;MALSDFYASHSDYKTRLVLTTRNSGNDVVRAAAAALDLIKNVEVQAIIGPTTSTQANFVIELGEKAQVPIISFSASSPSLTSIRSPFFFRATQNDSTQVNAISALVQAFGWREVVPIYIDNEYGEGVIPYLTDALQAVDARVPYRSVISPSATDDQIVSELYKLMTMQTRVFIVHMFPSLGARVFSIAKEIGMVSEGYVWIMTDGLEAEFFSSPNASVTNTMQGALGVKPYVPRTKDLETFRIRWKRKFQQDNPDIVDADLNIFGLWAYDAVTALALAVEKAGTANLGFQKANVSSNSSTDLATLGVSLNGPNLVQALSNITFKGLTGDYLFDNGQLQSSAFQIINVNGNGGREIGFWTSTKGIVKTLNSTNNMTAYSGSNSDLSTVIWPGDTTSVPKGWEIPTNGKKLRIGVPVKDGFSEFVKVTRDPSSNTKTVTGYSIDVFDSVVKALPYALPYEYIPFAKPDGETAGTYNDLIYQVYLKNFDAVVGDTTIVFNRSQYVDFTLPYTESGVSMIVPIVDNNSKNAWVFLRPLTWDLWVTSFCFFIFIGFVIWILEHRINEDFRGPALHQAGTSFWFSFSTMVFAQREIVVSNLSRAVVLIWCFVVLILTQSYTASLTSLLTVQQLRPTVTDVHELIKKGEYVGYQEGSFVLGILLDLGFDESKLIVYNSTEQCDDLLSKGSGNGGIAAAFDEVPYMRLFLSKYCSKYAMIDPTFKTDGFGFTGLLLCVVIFRLSLKVLLWSQMYQGQF
;
A
#
# COMPACT_ATOMS: atom_id res chain seq x y z
N MET A 1 19.19 49.81 -15.56
CA MET A 1 17.87 50.46 -15.45
C MET A 1 17.58 50.85 -14.00
N ALA A 2 17.67 49.92 -13.05
CA ALA A 2 17.51 50.17 -11.61
C ALA A 2 18.18 51.46 -11.09
N LEU A 3 19.49 51.65 -11.32
CA LEU A 3 20.18 52.89 -10.88
C LEU A 3 19.58 54.17 -11.48
N SER A 4 19.19 54.14 -12.76
CA SER A 4 18.58 55.29 -13.42
C SER A 4 17.23 55.63 -12.80
N ASP A 5 16.42 54.61 -12.48
CA ASP A 5 15.12 54.80 -11.86
C ASP A 5 15.26 55.27 -10.40
N PHE A 6 16.24 54.71 -9.69
CA PHE A 6 16.55 55.08 -8.32
C PHE A 6 16.99 56.55 -8.19
N TYR A 7 17.96 57.00 -8.98
CA TYR A 7 18.44 58.39 -8.88
C TYR A 7 17.49 59.40 -9.51
N ALA A 8 16.61 58.98 -10.42
CA ALA A 8 15.52 59.83 -10.90
C ALA A 8 14.49 60.12 -9.80
N SER A 9 14.24 59.14 -8.91
CA SER A 9 13.33 59.29 -7.77
C SER A 9 13.99 59.89 -6.52
N HIS A 10 15.32 59.84 -6.42
CA HIS A 10 16.11 60.33 -5.28
C HIS A 10 17.19 61.34 -5.73
N SER A 11 16.75 62.42 -6.38
CA SER A 11 17.66 63.42 -6.97
C SER A 11 18.51 64.17 -5.93
N ASP A 12 18.03 64.24 -4.70
CA ASP A 12 18.60 64.93 -3.54
C ASP A 12 19.70 64.12 -2.82
N TYR A 13 19.81 62.82 -3.11
CA TYR A 13 20.81 61.94 -2.49
C TYR A 13 22.22 62.37 -2.88
N LYS A 14 23.17 62.26 -1.94
CA LYS A 14 24.54 62.75 -2.13
C LYS A 14 25.48 61.70 -2.72
N THR A 15 25.10 60.43 -2.68
CA THR A 15 25.92 59.33 -3.19
C THR A 15 25.50 58.89 -4.61
N ARG A 16 26.45 58.36 -5.39
CA ARG A 16 26.20 57.80 -6.72
C ARG A 16 26.98 56.50 -6.89
N LEU A 17 26.30 55.46 -7.34
CA LEU A 17 26.90 54.16 -7.66
C LEU A 17 27.42 54.16 -9.09
N VAL A 18 28.66 53.71 -9.26
CA VAL A 18 29.30 53.50 -10.57
C VAL A 18 29.50 52.00 -10.75
N LEU A 19 28.98 51.45 -11.86
CA LEU A 19 29.08 50.02 -12.15
C LEU A 19 30.40 49.74 -12.88
N THR A 20 31.19 48.82 -12.32
CA THR A 20 32.34 48.22 -13.01
C THR A 20 32.05 46.75 -13.24
N THR A 21 32.03 46.32 -14.50
CA THR A 21 31.65 44.96 -14.87
C THR A 21 32.86 44.07 -15.15
N ARG A 22 32.71 42.78 -14.83
CA ARG A 22 33.61 41.70 -15.23
C ARG A 22 32.77 40.52 -15.69
N ASN A 23 33.22 39.83 -16.75
CA ASN A 23 32.55 38.64 -17.24
C ASN A 23 33.35 37.40 -16.82
N SER A 24 32.74 36.52 -16.01
CA SER A 24 33.36 35.27 -15.59
C SER A 24 33.29 34.17 -16.67
N GLY A 25 32.48 34.34 -17.71
CA GLY A 25 32.27 33.31 -18.74
C GLY A 25 31.72 32.01 -18.19
N ASN A 26 30.90 32.07 -17.12
CA ASN A 26 30.36 30.93 -16.37
C ASN A 26 31.42 30.02 -15.71
N ASP A 27 32.67 30.47 -15.60
CA ASP A 27 33.75 29.71 -14.96
C ASP A 27 34.01 30.19 -13.52
N VAL A 28 34.22 29.24 -12.61
CA VAL A 28 34.39 29.51 -11.17
C VAL A 28 35.73 30.20 -10.90
N VAL A 29 36.80 29.77 -11.55
CA VAL A 29 38.15 30.32 -11.35
C VAL A 29 38.24 31.73 -11.94
N ARG A 30 37.61 31.97 -13.09
CA ARG A 30 37.50 33.32 -13.66
C ARG A 30 36.63 34.23 -12.81
N ALA A 31 35.55 33.73 -12.21
CA ALA A 31 34.75 34.52 -11.27
C ALA A 31 35.57 34.93 -10.04
N ALA A 32 36.34 34.01 -9.48
CA ALA A 32 37.27 34.27 -8.39
C ALA A 32 38.33 35.32 -8.77
N ALA A 33 38.99 35.16 -9.92
CA ALA A 33 39.99 36.10 -10.41
C ALA A 33 39.39 37.50 -10.68
N ALA A 34 38.18 37.55 -11.24
CA ALA A 34 37.45 38.80 -11.46
C ALA A 34 37.08 39.50 -10.15
N ALA A 35 36.61 38.76 -9.15
CA ALA A 35 36.32 39.31 -7.83
C ALA A 35 37.60 39.83 -7.16
N LEU A 36 38.70 39.08 -7.24
CA LEU A 36 39.99 39.50 -6.72
C LEU A 36 40.49 40.78 -7.39
N ASP A 37 40.39 40.90 -8.71
CA ASP A 37 40.74 42.11 -9.47
C ASP A 37 39.88 43.31 -9.05
N LEU A 38 38.56 43.12 -8.92
CA LEU A 38 37.64 44.17 -8.50
C LEU A 38 37.94 44.67 -7.07
N ILE A 39 38.27 43.77 -6.15
CA ILE A 39 38.59 44.15 -4.77
C ILE A 39 39.98 44.80 -4.69
N LYS A 40 40.99 44.18 -5.29
CA LYS A 40 42.40 44.59 -5.12
C LYS A 40 42.78 45.79 -5.98
N ASN A 41 42.38 45.80 -7.26
CA ASN A 41 42.86 46.78 -8.23
C ASN A 41 41.85 47.92 -8.44
N VAL A 42 40.55 47.62 -8.39
CA VAL A 42 39.48 48.62 -8.58
C VAL A 42 38.99 49.20 -7.25
N GLU A 43 39.20 48.50 -6.12
CA GLU A 43 38.77 48.92 -4.79
C GLU A 43 37.24 49.13 -4.70
N VAL A 44 36.48 48.17 -5.24
CA VAL A 44 35.01 48.23 -5.19
C VAL A 44 34.47 48.12 -3.77
N GLN A 45 33.40 48.87 -3.49
CA GLN A 45 32.79 48.91 -2.15
C GLN A 45 31.83 47.74 -1.88
N ALA A 46 31.27 47.16 -2.93
CA ALA A 46 30.41 45.98 -2.90
C ALA A 46 30.46 45.28 -4.26
N ILE A 47 30.12 43.99 -4.28
CA ILE A 47 30.00 43.20 -5.51
C ILE A 47 28.55 42.72 -5.62
N ILE A 48 27.93 42.98 -6.78
CA ILE A 48 26.65 42.36 -7.15
C ILE A 48 26.93 41.15 -8.03
N GLY A 49 26.41 40.00 -7.62
CA GLY A 49 26.80 38.67 -8.12
C GLY A 49 27.62 37.91 -7.06
N PRO A 50 28.21 36.75 -7.41
CA PRO A 50 28.12 36.04 -8.69
C PRO A 50 26.74 35.49 -9.02
N THR A 51 26.55 35.00 -10.25
CA THR A 51 25.23 34.54 -10.74
C THR A 51 24.92 33.08 -10.42
N THR A 52 25.92 32.24 -10.14
CA THR A 52 25.72 30.83 -9.77
C THR A 52 26.15 30.56 -8.34
N SER A 53 25.50 29.60 -7.70
CA SER A 53 25.84 29.17 -6.33
C SER A 53 27.29 28.68 -6.22
N THR A 54 27.80 27.98 -7.23
CA THR A 54 29.19 27.50 -7.26
C THR A 54 30.20 28.66 -7.31
N GLN A 55 29.92 29.72 -8.08
CA GLN A 55 30.77 30.91 -8.09
C GLN A 55 30.66 31.69 -6.77
N ALA A 56 29.43 31.83 -6.25
CA ALA A 56 29.18 32.53 -5.00
C ALA A 56 29.93 31.89 -3.83
N ASN A 57 29.94 30.55 -3.74
CA ASN A 57 30.65 29.81 -2.69
C ASN A 57 32.11 30.29 -2.53
N PHE A 58 32.84 30.46 -3.65
CA PHE A 58 34.21 30.95 -3.62
C PHE A 58 34.32 32.46 -3.34
N VAL A 59 33.47 33.28 -3.98
CA VAL A 59 33.57 34.75 -3.91
C VAL A 59 33.18 35.29 -2.52
N ILE A 60 32.32 34.58 -1.78
CA ILE A 60 31.94 34.95 -0.42
C ILE A 60 33.17 35.01 0.49
N GLU A 61 34.06 34.01 0.42
CA GLU A 61 35.30 33.97 1.22
C GLU A 61 36.26 35.13 0.90
N LEU A 62 36.34 35.52 -0.38
CA LEU A 62 37.10 36.71 -0.80
C LEU A 62 36.48 38.00 -0.22
N GLY A 63 35.15 38.11 -0.29
CA GLY A 63 34.40 39.23 0.27
C GLY A 63 34.58 39.34 1.78
N GLU A 64 34.51 38.23 2.50
CA GLU A 64 34.72 38.19 3.95
C GLU A 64 36.13 38.65 4.34
N LYS A 65 37.15 38.11 3.67
CA LYS A 65 38.54 38.48 3.93
C LYS A 65 38.81 39.95 3.64
N ALA A 66 38.19 40.50 2.59
CA ALA A 66 38.31 41.91 2.22
C ALA A 66 37.31 42.83 2.93
N GLN A 67 36.39 42.27 3.72
CA GLN A 67 35.22 42.99 4.27
C GLN A 67 34.40 43.73 3.21
N VAL A 68 34.28 43.16 2.00
CA VAL A 68 33.48 43.70 0.90
C VAL A 68 32.17 42.93 0.80
N PRO A 69 31.00 43.57 0.94
CA PRO A 69 29.70 42.90 0.81
C PRO A 69 29.49 42.28 -0.57
N ILE A 70 29.08 41.02 -0.58
CA ILE A 70 28.74 40.23 -1.77
C ILE A 70 27.22 40.04 -1.80
N ILE A 71 26.56 40.57 -2.82
CA ILE A 71 25.10 40.57 -2.95
C ILE A 71 24.72 39.75 -4.19
N SER A 72 24.25 38.52 -4.00
CA SER A 72 23.83 37.68 -5.13
C SER A 72 22.32 37.64 -5.27
N PHE A 73 21.83 37.93 -6.47
CA PHE A 73 20.40 37.92 -6.83
C PHE A 73 19.94 36.61 -7.49
N SER A 74 20.82 35.60 -7.60
CA SER A 74 20.50 34.33 -8.25
C SER A 74 21.21 33.10 -7.66
N ALA A 75 22.14 33.26 -6.72
CA ALA A 75 22.73 32.15 -5.98
C ALA A 75 21.79 31.69 -4.84
N SER A 76 20.86 30.79 -5.18
CA SER A 76 19.78 30.33 -4.31
C SER A 76 20.15 29.14 -3.39
N SER A 77 21.30 28.50 -3.63
CA SER A 77 21.65 27.25 -2.93
C SER A 77 21.69 27.43 -1.41
N PRO A 78 21.03 26.56 -0.62
CA PRO A 78 20.99 26.65 0.82
C PRO A 78 22.37 26.47 1.47
N SER A 79 23.27 25.74 0.82
CA SER A 79 24.63 25.45 1.31
C SER A 79 25.46 26.70 1.55
N LEU A 80 25.23 27.79 0.81
CA LEU A 80 25.94 29.07 1.00
C LEU A 80 25.71 29.67 2.40
N THR A 81 24.62 29.28 3.06
CA THR A 81 24.33 29.70 4.43
C THR A 81 25.32 29.08 5.44
N SER A 82 25.92 27.93 5.10
CA SER A 82 26.90 27.24 5.94
C SER A 82 28.24 27.98 6.04
N ILE A 83 28.54 28.86 5.08
CA ILE A 83 29.74 29.71 5.07
C ILE A 83 29.70 30.71 6.23
N ARG A 84 28.49 31.08 6.72
CA ARG A 84 28.27 31.98 7.87
C ARG A 84 28.94 33.36 7.76
N SER A 85 29.18 33.82 6.55
CA SER A 85 29.78 35.12 6.31
C SER A 85 28.81 36.28 6.59
N PRO A 86 29.15 37.26 7.44
CA PRO A 86 28.33 38.45 7.65
C PRO A 86 28.37 39.41 6.44
N PHE A 87 29.26 39.19 5.47
CA PHE A 87 29.40 40.00 4.27
C PHE A 87 28.63 39.44 3.07
N PHE A 88 27.91 38.33 3.22
CA PHE A 88 27.08 37.77 2.15
C PHE A 88 25.60 38.12 2.33
N PHE A 89 25.01 38.68 1.27
CA PHE A 89 23.58 38.96 1.18
C PHE A 89 22.97 38.19 0.01
N ARG A 90 22.08 37.25 0.31
CA ARG A 90 21.29 36.52 -0.67
C ARG A 90 20.05 37.34 -1.02
N ALA A 91 20.14 38.12 -2.10
CA ALA A 91 19.05 38.91 -2.66
C ALA A 91 18.08 38.10 -3.54
N THR A 92 17.96 36.80 -3.26
CA THR A 92 17.07 35.82 -3.91
C THR A 92 16.49 34.92 -2.83
N GLN A 93 15.41 34.21 -3.13
CA GLN A 93 14.89 33.20 -2.21
C GLN A 93 15.86 32.01 -2.07
N ASN A 94 15.88 31.42 -0.88
CA ASN A 94 16.65 30.22 -0.56
C ASN A 94 15.89 28.98 -1.01
N ASP A 95 16.55 28.05 -1.73
CA ASP A 95 15.89 26.84 -2.25
C ASP A 95 15.33 25.91 -1.15
N SER A 96 15.79 26.06 0.10
CA SER A 96 15.19 25.32 1.22
C SER A 96 13.73 25.73 1.49
N THR A 97 13.30 26.89 1.00
CA THR A 97 11.93 27.40 1.23
C THR A 97 10.91 26.77 0.29
N GLN A 98 11.27 26.51 -0.97
CA GLN A 98 10.39 25.85 -1.95
C GLN A 98 10.15 24.37 -1.63
N VAL A 99 11.10 23.72 -0.97
CA VAL A 99 11.02 22.31 -0.57
C VAL A 99 9.76 22.03 0.25
N ASN A 100 9.35 22.95 1.12
CA ASN A 100 8.13 22.78 1.92
C ASN A 100 6.87 22.78 1.04
N ALA A 101 6.82 23.62 0.00
CA ALA A 101 5.73 23.59 -0.98
C ALA A 101 5.69 22.26 -1.75
N ILE A 102 6.86 21.74 -2.14
CA ILE A 102 6.98 20.46 -2.84
C ILE A 102 6.55 19.29 -1.93
N SER A 103 7.01 19.26 -0.67
CA SER A 103 6.62 18.23 0.29
C SER A 103 5.11 18.25 0.56
N ALA A 104 4.50 19.44 0.61
CA ALA A 104 3.05 19.58 0.75
C ALA A 104 2.30 19.02 -0.46
N LEU A 105 2.81 19.21 -1.68
CA LEU A 105 2.24 18.57 -2.89
C LEU A 105 2.32 17.04 -2.80
N VAL A 106 3.48 16.51 -2.41
CA VAL A 106 3.69 15.06 -2.25
C VAL A 106 2.73 14.48 -1.22
N GLN A 107 2.58 15.15 -0.07
CA GLN A 107 1.64 14.77 0.98
C GLN A 107 0.19 14.82 0.50
N ALA A 108 -0.19 15.90 -0.19
CA ALA A 108 -1.56 16.11 -0.63
C ALA A 108 -2.00 14.99 -1.60
N PHE A 109 -1.14 14.59 -2.55
CA PHE A 109 -1.41 13.50 -3.49
C PHE A 109 -1.12 12.09 -2.94
N GLY A 110 -0.58 11.97 -1.72
CA GLY A 110 -0.40 10.70 -1.02
C GLY A 110 0.71 9.79 -1.56
N TRP A 111 1.67 10.35 -2.31
CA TRP A 111 2.80 9.59 -2.84
C TRP A 111 3.82 9.27 -1.73
N ARG A 112 4.30 8.02 -1.69
CA ARG A 112 5.15 7.49 -0.61
C ARG A 112 6.61 7.34 -0.98
N GLU A 113 6.94 7.36 -2.26
CA GLU A 113 8.32 7.25 -2.76
C GLU A 113 8.54 8.27 -3.87
N VAL A 114 9.60 9.06 -3.74
CA VAL A 114 9.91 10.14 -4.67
C VAL A 114 11.40 10.15 -4.97
N VAL A 115 11.77 10.32 -6.25
CA VAL A 115 13.17 10.37 -6.67
C VAL A 115 13.53 11.79 -7.10
N PRO A 116 14.47 12.46 -6.41
CA PRO A 116 15.05 13.70 -6.89
C PRO A 116 16.03 13.42 -8.04
N ILE A 117 15.94 14.22 -9.09
CA ILE A 117 16.83 14.30 -10.23
C ILE A 117 17.45 15.68 -10.22
N TYR A 118 18.75 15.78 -9.94
CA TYR A 118 19.41 17.06 -9.76
C TYR A 118 20.76 17.14 -10.46
N ILE A 119 21.19 18.38 -10.70
CA ILE A 119 22.47 18.66 -11.34
C ILE A 119 23.64 18.47 -10.36
N ASP A 120 24.74 17.87 -10.84
CA ASP A 120 25.96 17.60 -10.06
C ASP A 120 26.79 18.87 -9.84
N ASN A 121 26.33 19.75 -8.95
CA ASN A 121 27.06 20.93 -8.50
C ASN A 121 26.49 21.51 -7.19
N GLU A 122 27.14 22.56 -6.68
CA GLU A 122 26.74 23.29 -5.46
C GLU A 122 25.27 23.73 -5.41
N TYR A 123 24.67 24.03 -6.57
CA TYR A 123 23.24 24.39 -6.66
C TYR A 123 22.37 23.14 -6.47
N GLY A 124 22.63 22.08 -7.25
CA GLY A 124 21.83 20.87 -7.20
C GLY A 124 21.98 20.07 -5.91
N GLU A 125 23.19 19.91 -5.40
CA GLU A 125 23.47 19.15 -4.17
C GLU A 125 22.98 19.87 -2.91
N GLY A 126 23.05 21.21 -2.89
CA GLY A 126 22.77 22.02 -1.71
C GLY A 126 21.33 21.92 -1.21
N VAL A 127 20.36 21.61 -2.07
CA VAL A 127 18.94 21.47 -1.69
C VAL A 127 18.60 20.08 -1.13
N ILE A 128 19.38 19.05 -1.45
CA ILE A 128 19.04 17.64 -1.19
C ILE A 128 18.84 17.29 0.28
N PRO A 129 19.66 17.78 1.24
CA PRO A 129 19.41 17.53 2.66
C PRO A 129 18.03 18.05 3.10
N TYR A 130 17.73 19.30 2.76
CA TYR A 130 16.45 19.94 3.08
C TYR A 130 15.27 19.21 2.43
N LEU A 131 15.42 18.82 1.16
CA LEU A 131 14.40 18.06 0.44
C LEU A 131 14.15 16.70 1.08
N THR A 132 15.20 15.99 1.46
CA THR A 132 15.08 14.67 2.11
C THR A 132 14.38 14.79 3.45
N ASP A 133 14.76 15.78 4.27
CA ASP A 133 14.17 16.01 5.59
C ASP A 133 12.67 16.36 5.48
N ALA A 134 12.30 17.23 4.53
CA ALA A 134 10.91 17.61 4.32
C ALA A 134 10.04 16.47 3.78
N LEU A 135 10.58 15.64 2.86
CA LEU A 135 9.88 14.45 2.37
C LEU A 135 9.71 13.42 3.49
N GLN A 136 10.72 13.23 4.32
CA GLN A 136 10.65 12.32 5.46
C GLN A 136 9.60 12.79 6.50
N ALA A 137 9.48 14.10 6.71
CA ALA A 137 8.46 14.66 7.62
C ALA A 137 7.01 14.38 7.18
N VAL A 138 6.79 14.06 5.90
CA VAL A 138 5.47 13.68 5.34
C VAL A 138 5.35 12.18 5.02
N ASP A 139 6.21 11.35 5.63
CA ASP A 139 6.27 9.90 5.43
C ASP A 139 6.51 9.49 3.95
N ALA A 140 7.23 10.32 3.19
CA ALA A 140 7.69 9.99 1.85
C ALA A 140 9.19 9.63 1.89
N ARG A 141 9.56 8.54 1.21
CA ARG A 141 10.93 8.02 1.14
C ARG A 141 11.61 8.44 -0.15
N VAL A 142 12.93 8.53 -0.10
CA VAL A 142 13.78 8.75 -1.26
C VAL A 142 14.54 7.45 -1.55
N PRO A 143 14.01 6.53 -2.39
CA PRO A 143 14.63 5.24 -2.64
C PRO A 143 15.91 5.34 -3.46
N TYR A 144 16.06 6.42 -4.23
CA TYR A 144 17.22 6.68 -5.08
C TYR A 144 17.39 8.19 -5.30
N ARG A 145 18.62 8.62 -5.57
CA ARG A 145 18.99 10.01 -5.89
C ARG A 145 19.67 10.00 -7.25
N SER A 146 19.05 10.63 -8.24
CA SER A 146 19.58 10.68 -9.60
C SER A 146 20.39 11.96 -9.78
N VAL A 147 21.65 11.80 -10.17
CA VAL A 147 22.62 12.88 -10.31
C VAL A 147 23.04 13.00 -11.76
N ILE A 148 22.91 14.20 -12.34
CA ILE A 148 23.25 14.46 -13.74
C ILE A 148 24.36 15.50 -13.81
N SER A 149 25.48 15.14 -14.42
CA SER A 149 26.59 16.08 -14.66
C SER A 149 26.13 17.29 -15.49
N PRO A 150 26.60 18.52 -15.18
CA PRO A 150 26.38 19.70 -16.03
C PRO A 150 26.83 19.50 -17.49
N SER A 151 27.82 18.63 -17.72
CA SER A 151 28.39 18.30 -19.03
C SER A 151 27.90 16.94 -19.57
N ALA A 152 26.85 16.36 -18.98
CA ALA A 152 26.35 15.05 -19.39
C ALA A 152 25.96 15.03 -20.88
N THR A 153 26.35 13.96 -21.59
CA THR A 153 25.89 13.69 -22.96
C THR A 153 24.45 13.17 -22.95
N ASP A 154 23.76 13.22 -24.09
CA ASP A 154 22.39 12.69 -24.18
C ASP A 154 22.34 11.19 -23.84
N ASP A 155 23.33 10.40 -24.26
CA ASP A 155 23.43 8.97 -23.92
C ASP A 155 23.54 8.72 -22.41
N GLN A 156 24.25 9.58 -21.67
CA GLN A 156 24.35 9.48 -20.22
C GLN A 156 23.01 9.79 -19.55
N ILE A 157 22.29 10.81 -20.04
CA ILE A 157 20.95 11.16 -19.55
C ILE A 157 19.97 10.01 -19.85
N VAL A 158 19.98 9.47 -21.07
CA VAL A 158 19.17 8.32 -21.48
C VAL A 158 19.41 7.11 -20.57
N SER A 159 20.68 6.77 -20.33
CA SER A 159 21.06 5.64 -19.45
C SER A 159 20.52 5.82 -18.03
N GLU A 160 20.61 7.04 -17.49
CA GLU A 160 20.09 7.34 -16.16
C GLU A 160 18.55 7.27 -16.11
N LEU A 161 17.87 7.83 -17.10
CA LEU A 161 16.41 7.77 -17.18
C LEU A 161 15.89 6.34 -17.37
N TYR A 162 16.60 5.47 -18.12
CA TYR A 162 16.25 4.05 -18.19
C TYR A 162 16.33 3.35 -16.83
N LYS A 163 17.32 3.67 -16.00
CA LYS A 163 17.36 3.13 -14.62
C LYS A 163 16.11 3.54 -13.86
N LEU A 164 15.73 4.82 -13.92
CA LEU A 164 14.53 5.34 -13.24
C LEU A 164 13.25 4.67 -13.76
N MET A 165 13.15 4.40 -15.06
CA MET A 165 12.04 3.68 -15.68
C MET A 165 11.88 2.25 -15.12
N THR A 166 12.98 1.59 -14.75
CA THR A 166 12.93 0.23 -14.17
C THR A 166 12.59 0.20 -12.68
N MET A 167 12.62 1.34 -12.00
CA MET A 167 12.29 1.44 -10.56
C MET A 167 10.78 1.35 -10.33
N GLN A 168 10.38 1.18 -9.06
CA GLN A 168 8.95 1.15 -8.70
C GLN A 168 8.33 2.54 -8.76
N THR A 169 9.01 3.56 -8.24
CA THR A 169 8.48 4.94 -8.24
C THR A 169 8.39 5.55 -9.64
N ARG A 170 7.38 6.39 -9.82
CA ARG A 170 7.11 7.19 -11.02
C ARG A 170 6.99 8.69 -10.69
N VAL A 171 7.39 9.09 -9.47
CA VAL A 171 7.36 10.48 -9.02
C VAL A 171 8.76 11.05 -8.99
N PHE A 172 9.01 12.05 -9.83
CA PHE A 172 10.32 12.65 -10.03
C PHE A 172 10.29 14.14 -9.69
N ILE A 173 11.22 14.59 -8.83
CA ILE A 173 11.45 16.01 -8.55
C ILE A 173 12.69 16.46 -9.31
N VAL A 174 12.56 17.48 -10.16
CA VAL A 174 13.64 17.93 -11.04
C VAL A 174 14.22 19.25 -10.53
N HIS A 175 15.52 19.27 -10.25
CA HIS A 175 16.24 20.43 -9.76
C HIS A 175 17.57 20.66 -10.48
N MET A 176 17.52 21.47 -11.55
CA MET A 176 18.66 21.74 -12.41
C MET A 176 18.46 23.05 -13.18
N PHE A 177 19.47 23.48 -13.94
CA PHE A 177 19.33 24.64 -14.81
C PHE A 177 18.40 24.37 -16.00
N PRO A 178 17.70 25.38 -16.52
CA PRO A 178 16.75 25.22 -17.62
C PRO A 178 17.32 24.53 -18.86
N SER A 179 18.56 24.86 -19.26
CA SER A 179 19.19 24.22 -20.43
C SER A 179 19.34 22.70 -20.29
N LEU A 180 19.75 22.21 -19.12
CA LEU A 180 19.86 20.78 -18.84
C LEU A 180 18.48 20.13 -18.64
N GLY A 181 17.57 20.83 -17.94
CA GLY A 181 16.19 20.38 -17.77
C GLY A 181 15.47 20.16 -19.08
N ALA A 182 15.64 21.06 -20.05
CA ALA A 182 15.04 20.95 -21.38
C ALA A 182 15.46 19.65 -22.07
N ARG A 183 16.75 19.30 -21.98
CA ARG A 183 17.31 18.05 -22.52
C ARG A 183 16.75 16.84 -21.81
N VAL A 184 16.70 16.85 -20.47
CA VAL A 184 16.13 15.76 -19.66
C VAL A 184 14.67 15.50 -20.02
N PHE A 185 13.83 16.55 -20.10
CA PHE A 185 12.42 16.40 -20.47
C PHE A 185 12.22 16.00 -21.93
N SER A 186 13.06 16.49 -22.86
CA SER A 186 13.04 16.04 -24.26
C SER A 186 13.26 14.54 -24.37
N ILE A 187 14.34 14.05 -23.74
CA ILE A 187 14.68 12.62 -23.73
C ILE A 187 13.60 11.81 -23.00
N ALA A 188 13.12 12.30 -21.84
CA ALA A 188 12.05 11.65 -21.08
C ALA A 188 10.77 11.49 -21.94
N LYS A 189 10.43 12.48 -22.77
CA LYS A 189 9.31 12.37 -23.71
C LYS A 189 9.58 11.31 -24.78
N GLU A 190 10.76 11.30 -25.38
CA GLU A 190 11.15 10.36 -26.44
C GLU A 190 11.08 8.90 -25.97
N ILE A 191 11.48 8.62 -24.73
CA ILE A 191 11.44 7.27 -24.15
C ILE A 191 10.13 6.97 -23.42
N GLY A 192 9.13 7.85 -23.49
CA GLY A 192 7.78 7.61 -22.97
C GLY A 192 7.59 7.84 -21.46
N MET A 193 8.53 8.49 -20.77
CA MET A 193 8.38 8.84 -19.34
C MET A 193 7.52 10.09 -19.09
N VAL A 194 6.95 10.71 -20.14
CA VAL A 194 5.95 11.79 -20.04
C VAL A 194 4.57 11.28 -20.48
N SER A 195 4.30 10.00 -20.22
CA SER A 195 3.04 9.33 -20.49
C SER A 195 2.24 9.11 -19.20
N GLU A 196 1.02 8.57 -19.33
CA GLU A 196 0.14 8.29 -18.20
C GLU A 196 0.85 7.44 -17.12
N GLY A 197 0.67 7.82 -15.85
CA GLY A 197 1.27 7.14 -14.70
C GLY A 197 2.53 7.82 -14.13
N TYR A 198 3.19 8.68 -14.91
CA TYR A 198 4.33 9.47 -14.47
C TYR A 198 3.93 10.78 -13.80
N VAL A 199 4.74 11.22 -12.85
CA VAL A 199 4.60 12.50 -12.16
C VAL A 199 5.93 13.22 -12.17
N TRP A 200 5.93 14.45 -12.66
CA TRP A 200 7.09 15.33 -12.70
C TRP A 200 6.80 16.59 -11.91
N ILE A 201 7.68 16.94 -10.97
CA ILE A 201 7.59 18.16 -10.16
C ILE A 201 8.86 18.98 -10.39
N MET A 202 8.70 20.19 -10.92
CA MET A 202 9.79 21.11 -11.22
C MET A 202 9.98 22.10 -10.06
N THR A 203 11.24 22.33 -9.73
CA THR A 203 11.67 23.42 -8.84
C THR A 203 11.68 24.76 -9.57
N ASP A 204 11.71 25.85 -8.81
CA ASP A 204 11.62 27.22 -9.34
C ASP A 204 12.72 27.62 -10.33
N GLY A 205 13.92 27.02 -10.21
CA GLY A 205 15.02 27.30 -11.12
C GLY A 205 14.78 26.87 -12.56
N LEU A 206 13.96 25.84 -12.79
CA LEU A 206 13.52 25.43 -14.15
C LEU A 206 12.45 26.39 -14.67
N GLU A 207 11.51 26.75 -13.81
CA GLU A 207 10.34 27.58 -14.09
C GLU A 207 10.70 29.00 -14.55
N ALA A 208 11.75 29.58 -13.98
CA ALA A 208 12.15 30.97 -14.23
C ALA A 208 12.46 31.28 -15.70
N GLU A 209 12.92 30.30 -16.51
CA GLU A 209 13.21 30.51 -17.94
C GLU A 209 12.18 29.89 -18.89
N PHE A 210 11.56 28.74 -18.56
CA PHE A 210 10.68 28.04 -19.51
C PHE A 210 9.39 28.78 -19.86
N PHE A 211 8.84 29.54 -18.92
CA PHE A 211 7.60 30.31 -19.17
C PHE A 211 7.86 31.78 -19.49
N SER A 212 9.13 32.20 -19.46
CA SER A 212 9.58 33.54 -19.86
C SER A 212 9.92 33.61 -21.35
N SER A 213 10.07 32.48 -22.05
CA SER A 213 10.17 32.44 -23.50
C SER A 213 9.29 31.31 -24.03
N PRO A 214 8.18 31.60 -24.72
CA PRO A 214 7.26 30.58 -25.21
C PRO A 214 7.85 29.87 -26.43
N ASN A 215 8.98 29.19 -26.26
CA ASN A 215 9.41 28.20 -27.24
C ASN A 215 8.49 26.99 -27.08
N ALA A 216 7.37 27.01 -27.82
CA ALA A 216 6.32 25.99 -27.74
C ALA A 216 6.82 24.55 -27.93
N SER A 217 7.99 24.38 -28.57
CA SER A 217 8.65 23.08 -28.72
C SER A 217 9.08 22.47 -27.37
N VAL A 218 9.56 23.27 -26.42
CA VAL A 218 10.09 22.80 -25.14
C VAL A 218 8.99 22.64 -24.10
N THR A 219 8.01 23.55 -24.04
CA THR A 219 6.86 23.38 -23.13
C THR A 219 6.03 22.14 -23.47
N ASN A 220 6.02 21.72 -24.74
CA ASN A 220 5.41 20.47 -25.17
C ASN A 220 6.13 19.21 -24.63
N THR A 221 7.37 19.28 -24.14
CA THR A 221 8.06 18.12 -23.54
C THR A 221 7.75 17.91 -22.07
N MET A 222 7.09 18.87 -21.43
CA MET A 222 6.80 18.88 -19.98
C MET A 222 5.30 18.77 -19.69
N GLN A 223 4.50 18.28 -20.64
CA GLN A 223 3.04 18.23 -20.50
C GLN A 223 2.62 17.44 -19.26
N GLY A 224 1.79 18.07 -18.44
CA GLY A 224 1.28 17.53 -17.18
C GLY A 224 2.24 17.61 -16.00
N ALA A 225 3.44 18.18 -16.17
CA ALA A 225 4.34 18.44 -15.05
C ALA A 225 3.77 19.52 -14.11
N LEU A 226 4.06 19.37 -12.82
CA LEU A 226 3.81 20.39 -11.81
C LEU A 226 5.05 21.25 -11.62
N GLY A 227 4.87 22.52 -11.27
CA GLY A 227 5.95 23.45 -10.96
C GLY A 227 5.64 24.29 -9.74
N VAL A 228 6.68 24.64 -8.97
CA VAL A 228 6.60 25.67 -7.93
C VAL A 228 7.43 26.87 -8.34
N LYS A 229 6.92 28.08 -8.14
CA LYS A 229 7.69 29.31 -8.38
C LYS A 229 7.36 30.37 -7.33
N PRO A 230 8.31 31.27 -6.99
CA PRO A 230 8.02 32.36 -6.07
C PRO A 230 6.90 33.26 -6.59
N TYR A 231 5.99 33.65 -5.71
CA TYR A 231 4.91 34.58 -6.03
C TYR A 231 5.44 36.02 -6.11
N VAL A 232 5.18 36.68 -7.24
CA VAL A 232 5.44 38.10 -7.44
C VAL A 232 4.11 38.85 -7.53
N PRO A 233 3.84 39.81 -6.64
CA PRO A 233 2.62 40.62 -6.69
C PRO A 233 2.50 41.39 -8.00
N ARG A 234 1.32 41.35 -8.63
CA ARG A 234 1.05 42.15 -9.84
C ARG A 234 0.80 43.60 -9.45
N THR A 235 1.78 44.47 -9.68
CA THR A 235 1.69 45.91 -9.43
C THR A 235 1.81 46.70 -10.75
N LYS A 236 1.26 47.92 -10.77
CA LYS A 236 1.37 48.81 -11.95
C LYS A 236 2.82 49.17 -12.27
N ASP A 237 3.66 49.29 -11.25
CA ASP A 237 5.08 49.61 -11.39
C ASP A 237 5.84 48.47 -12.06
N LEU A 238 5.55 47.22 -11.67
CA LEU A 238 6.11 46.03 -12.31
C LEU A 238 5.71 45.94 -13.80
N GLU A 239 4.44 46.12 -14.12
CA GLU A 239 3.98 46.08 -15.52
C GLU A 239 4.63 47.19 -16.37
N THR A 240 4.71 48.40 -15.82
CA THR A 240 5.38 49.54 -16.48
C THR A 240 6.86 49.25 -16.70
N PHE A 241 7.52 48.65 -15.69
CA PHE A 241 8.92 48.27 -15.79
C PHE A 241 9.14 47.17 -16.83
N ARG A 242 8.30 46.13 -16.87
CA ARG A 242 8.38 45.05 -17.89
C ARG A 242 8.30 45.61 -19.31
N ILE A 243 7.35 46.50 -19.57
CA ILE A 243 7.20 47.15 -20.89
C ILE A 243 8.45 47.94 -21.26
N ARG A 244 8.96 48.75 -20.32
CA ARG A 244 10.18 49.55 -20.53
C ARG A 244 11.41 48.67 -20.75
N TRP A 245 11.55 47.62 -19.96
CA TRP A 245 12.65 46.67 -20.03
C TRP A 245 12.65 45.97 -21.38
N LYS A 246 11.50 45.43 -21.81
CA LYS A 246 11.35 44.75 -23.10
C LYS A 246 11.71 45.66 -24.27
N ARG A 247 11.26 46.92 -24.24
CA ARG A 247 11.62 47.92 -25.26
C ARG A 247 13.14 48.17 -25.30
N LYS A 248 13.78 48.36 -24.14
CA LYS A 248 15.21 48.60 -24.07
C LYS A 248 16.00 47.36 -24.48
N PHE A 249 15.61 46.18 -24.02
CA PHE A 249 16.25 44.92 -24.35
C PHE A 249 16.24 44.67 -25.86
N GLN A 250 15.11 44.90 -26.53
CA GLN A 250 14.99 44.78 -27.99
C GLN A 250 15.86 45.79 -28.74
N GLN A 251 16.02 47.01 -28.20
CA GLN A 251 16.92 48.02 -28.78
C GLN A 251 18.39 47.60 -28.69
N ASP A 252 18.78 47.05 -27.53
CA ASP A 252 20.16 46.62 -27.27
C ASP A 252 20.47 45.27 -27.95
N ASN A 253 19.45 44.43 -28.21
CA ASN A 253 19.56 43.09 -28.79
C ASN A 253 18.51 42.88 -29.90
N PRO A 254 18.72 43.45 -31.10
CA PRO A 254 17.73 43.43 -32.17
C PRO A 254 17.42 42.01 -32.70
N ASP A 255 18.35 41.08 -32.57
CA ASP A 255 18.23 39.71 -33.09
C ASP A 255 17.38 38.78 -32.21
N ILE A 256 17.13 39.17 -30.95
CA ILE A 256 16.33 38.38 -30.00
C ILE A 256 14.90 38.90 -30.05
N VAL A 257 13.96 38.03 -30.43
CA VAL A 257 12.54 38.37 -30.54
C VAL A 257 11.80 37.90 -29.29
N ASP A 258 10.92 38.75 -28.78
CA ASP A 258 9.96 38.41 -27.71
C ASP A 258 10.58 37.95 -26.38
N ALA A 259 11.72 38.53 -26.00
CA ALA A 259 12.32 38.28 -24.68
C ALA A 259 11.39 38.74 -23.54
N ASP A 260 11.24 37.91 -22.52
CA ASP A 260 10.60 38.28 -21.25
C ASP A 260 11.61 38.32 -20.10
N LEU A 261 11.25 39.09 -19.09
CA LEU A 261 12.05 39.29 -17.89
C LEU A 261 11.73 38.20 -16.87
N ASN A 262 12.72 37.35 -16.57
CA ASN A 262 12.62 36.35 -15.52
C ASN A 262 12.68 36.98 -14.11
N ILE A 263 12.41 36.15 -13.09
CA ILE A 263 12.39 36.60 -11.69
C ILE A 263 13.77 37.07 -11.19
N PHE A 264 14.86 36.45 -11.64
CA PHE A 264 16.22 36.86 -11.28
C PHE A 264 16.53 38.29 -11.73
N GLY A 265 16.00 38.70 -12.89
CA GLY A 265 16.11 40.08 -13.36
C GLY A 265 15.36 41.09 -12.49
N LEU A 266 14.23 40.68 -11.90
CA LEU A 266 13.51 41.50 -10.91
C LEU A 266 14.26 41.59 -9.58
N TRP A 267 14.79 40.47 -9.09
CA TRP A 267 15.64 40.47 -7.91
C TRP A 267 16.92 41.28 -8.10
N ALA A 268 17.51 41.27 -9.29
CA ALA A 268 18.64 42.14 -9.61
C ALA A 268 18.27 43.63 -9.51
N TYR A 269 17.06 43.99 -9.97
CA TYR A 269 16.56 45.36 -9.86
C TYR A 269 16.41 45.80 -8.40
N ASP A 270 15.76 44.96 -7.58
CA ASP A 270 15.53 45.26 -6.17
C ASP A 270 16.86 45.22 -5.37
N ALA A 271 17.78 44.30 -5.66
CA ALA A 271 19.10 44.21 -5.03
C ALA A 271 19.95 45.47 -5.27
N VAL A 272 19.93 45.99 -6.51
CA VAL A 272 20.62 47.25 -6.84
C VAL A 272 19.99 48.43 -6.11
N THR A 273 18.66 48.44 -5.99
CA THR A 273 17.92 49.46 -5.24
C THR A 273 18.29 49.42 -3.75
N ALA A 274 18.34 48.21 -3.17
CA ALA A 274 18.77 48.00 -1.80
C ALA A 274 20.21 48.48 -1.57
N LEU A 275 21.14 48.15 -2.47
CA LEU A 275 22.52 48.62 -2.36
C LEU A 275 22.62 50.15 -2.44
N ALA A 276 21.86 50.80 -3.32
CA ALA A 276 21.88 52.25 -3.45
C ALA A 276 21.36 52.96 -2.18
N LEU A 277 20.28 52.44 -1.58
CA LEU A 277 19.80 52.89 -0.27
C LEU A 277 20.84 52.67 0.84
N ALA A 278 21.53 51.53 0.81
CA ALA A 278 22.55 51.20 1.81
C ALA A 278 23.73 52.15 1.75
N VAL A 279 24.21 52.47 0.55
CA VAL A 279 25.35 53.38 0.36
C VAL A 279 25.01 54.81 0.77
N GLU A 280 23.79 55.29 0.50
CA GLU A 280 23.36 56.60 1.01
C GLU A 280 23.35 56.62 2.54
N LYS A 281 22.87 55.56 3.18
CA LYS A 281 22.81 55.44 4.65
C LYS A 281 24.19 55.26 5.30
N ALA A 282 25.09 54.50 4.68
CA ALA A 282 26.44 54.27 5.18
C ALA A 282 27.37 55.48 4.97
N GLY A 283 27.08 56.31 3.97
CA GLY A 283 27.89 57.47 3.62
C GLY A 283 29.23 57.12 2.95
N THR A 284 30.03 58.16 2.68
CA THR A 284 31.27 58.07 1.86
C THR A 284 32.54 58.45 2.63
N ALA A 285 32.48 58.54 3.96
CA ALA A 285 33.60 59.06 4.75
C ALA A 285 34.87 58.18 4.69
N ASN A 286 34.74 56.85 4.52
CA ASN A 286 35.85 55.89 4.62
C ASN A 286 35.87 54.86 3.48
N LEU A 287 35.82 55.29 2.21
CA LEU A 287 35.81 54.37 1.05
C LEU A 287 37.17 53.67 0.76
N GLY A 288 38.22 53.98 1.51
CA GLY A 288 39.56 53.41 1.27
C GLY A 288 39.73 51.98 1.75
N PHE A 289 40.78 51.32 1.26
CA PHE A 289 41.21 50.00 1.70
C PHE A 289 42.44 50.10 2.59
N GLN A 290 42.41 49.41 3.73
CA GLN A 290 43.57 49.19 4.57
C GLN A 290 44.42 48.07 3.97
N LYS A 291 45.63 48.41 3.48
CA LYS A 291 46.56 47.43 2.92
C LYS A 291 47.05 46.46 4.00
N ALA A 292 47.17 45.19 3.64
CA ALA A 292 47.73 44.17 4.52
C ALA A 292 49.21 44.47 4.83
N ASN A 293 49.60 44.39 6.10
CA ASN A 293 51.00 44.46 6.52
C ASN A 293 51.68 43.12 6.22
N VAL A 294 52.16 42.93 4.99
CA VAL A 294 52.81 41.67 4.58
C VAL A 294 54.33 41.86 4.52
N SER A 295 55.07 40.88 5.05
CA SER A 295 56.52 40.80 4.85
C SER A 295 56.84 40.60 3.37
N SER A 296 57.97 41.14 2.90
CA SER A 296 58.37 41.22 1.48
C SER A 296 58.56 39.87 0.75
N ASN A 297 58.20 38.74 1.37
CA ASN A 297 58.37 37.38 0.85
C ASN A 297 57.05 36.66 0.50
N SER A 298 55.88 37.31 0.56
CA SER A 298 54.63 36.66 0.11
C SER A 298 54.55 36.62 -1.42
N SER A 299 54.50 35.42 -2.00
CA SER A 299 54.49 35.20 -3.44
C SER A 299 53.10 35.24 -4.09
N THR A 300 52.02 35.44 -3.33
CA THR A 300 50.63 35.33 -3.85
C THR A 300 49.82 36.61 -3.64
N ASP A 301 49.00 36.95 -4.64
CA ASP A 301 48.14 38.14 -4.61
C ASP A 301 47.12 38.11 -3.44
N LEU A 302 46.73 36.92 -2.99
CA LEU A 302 45.76 36.71 -1.92
C LEU A 302 46.30 37.07 -0.52
N ALA A 303 47.62 37.07 -0.34
CA ALA A 303 48.26 37.49 0.90
C ALA A 303 48.23 39.03 1.06
N THR A 304 48.18 39.74 -0.05
CA THR A 304 48.21 41.22 -0.11
C THR A 304 46.83 41.88 -0.14
N LEU A 305 45.74 41.10 0.04
CA LEU A 305 44.38 41.59 -0.08
C LEU A 305 44.09 42.64 1.00
N GLY A 306 43.65 43.83 0.58
CA GLY A 306 43.28 44.91 1.49
C GLY A 306 41.91 44.68 2.13
N VAL A 307 41.67 45.33 3.26
CA VAL A 307 40.40 45.31 4.00
C VAL A 307 39.66 46.63 3.79
N SER A 308 38.39 46.57 3.37
CA SER A 308 37.53 47.73 3.17
C SER A 308 37.17 48.39 4.50
N LEU A 309 37.43 49.69 4.62
CA LEU A 309 37.11 50.45 5.83
C LEU A 309 35.62 50.77 5.96
N ASN A 310 34.88 50.87 4.85
CA ASN A 310 33.43 51.13 4.86
C ASN A 310 32.59 49.85 4.86
N GLY A 311 33.20 48.70 4.60
CA GLY A 311 32.54 47.40 4.53
C GLY A 311 31.55 47.13 5.67
N PRO A 312 31.99 47.19 6.94
CA PRO A 312 31.11 46.94 8.09
C PRO A 312 29.92 47.91 8.17
N ASN A 313 30.11 49.19 7.85
CA ASN A 313 29.02 50.17 7.84
C ASN A 313 28.00 49.84 6.75
N LEU A 314 28.48 49.38 5.59
CA LEU A 314 27.62 48.98 4.47
C LEU A 314 26.83 47.72 4.78
N VAL A 315 27.44 46.72 5.44
CA VAL A 315 26.73 45.55 5.98
C VAL A 315 25.63 45.98 6.94
N GLN A 316 25.96 46.84 7.92
CA GLN A 316 24.99 47.34 8.89
C GLN A 316 23.85 48.12 8.23
N ALA A 317 24.15 48.89 7.18
CA ALA A 317 23.14 49.59 6.40
C ALA A 317 22.24 48.59 5.66
N LEU A 318 22.81 47.63 4.92
CA LEU A 318 22.10 46.60 4.16
C LEU A 318 21.16 45.77 5.05
N SER A 319 21.62 45.34 6.23
CA SER A 319 20.80 44.55 7.17
C SER A 319 19.57 45.31 7.69
N ASN A 320 19.56 46.64 7.62
CA ASN A 320 18.50 47.49 8.19
C ASN A 320 17.60 48.12 7.11
N ILE A 321 17.69 47.68 5.86
CA ILE A 321 16.89 48.22 4.75
C ILE A 321 15.56 47.51 4.66
N THR A 322 14.51 48.31 4.56
CA THR A 322 13.15 47.88 4.25
C THR A 322 12.57 48.82 3.22
N PHE A 323 12.05 48.26 2.13
CA PHE A 323 11.32 49.03 1.12
C PHE A 323 10.39 48.09 0.34
N LYS A 324 9.50 48.68 -0.46
CA LYS A 324 8.65 47.94 -1.38
C LYS A 324 9.26 47.99 -2.78
N GLY A 325 9.79 46.85 -3.22
CA GLY A 325 10.39 46.67 -4.53
C GLY A 325 9.41 46.16 -5.58
N LEU A 326 9.94 45.78 -6.74
CA LEU A 326 9.16 45.16 -7.82
C LEU A 326 8.66 43.76 -7.45
N THR A 327 9.39 43.06 -6.58
CA THR A 327 9.07 41.70 -6.12
C THR A 327 8.19 41.64 -4.88
N GLY A 328 7.83 42.80 -4.31
CA GLY A 328 7.03 42.91 -3.09
C GLY A 328 7.79 43.61 -1.96
N ASP A 329 7.52 43.22 -0.72
CA ASP A 329 8.23 43.75 0.43
C ASP A 329 9.66 43.17 0.46
N TYR A 330 10.65 44.05 0.50
CA TYR A 330 12.07 43.69 0.45
C TYR A 330 12.71 43.91 1.83
N LEU A 331 13.09 42.80 2.47
CA LEU A 331 13.75 42.77 3.77
C LEU A 331 14.76 41.62 3.80
N PHE A 332 15.94 41.89 4.35
CA PHE A 332 16.90 40.86 4.70
C PHE A 332 16.70 40.40 6.15
N ASP A 333 16.51 39.11 6.34
CA ASP A 333 16.62 38.44 7.64
C ASP A 333 17.89 37.59 7.66
N ASN A 334 18.82 37.90 8.57
CA ASN A 334 20.14 37.24 8.66
C ASN A 334 20.88 37.15 7.30
N GLY A 335 20.84 38.24 6.52
CA GLY A 335 21.48 38.31 5.20
C GLY A 335 20.73 37.56 4.08
N GLN A 336 19.50 37.07 4.32
CA GLN A 336 18.69 36.37 3.32
C GLN A 336 17.39 37.11 3.05
N LEU A 337 16.99 37.15 1.78
CA LEU A 337 15.69 37.72 1.42
C LEU A 337 14.56 36.90 2.05
N GLN A 338 13.66 37.57 2.79
CA GLN A 338 12.53 36.90 3.41
C GLN A 338 11.64 36.25 2.34
N SER A 339 11.28 34.98 2.56
CA SER A 339 10.51 34.20 1.59
C SER A 339 9.04 34.64 1.53
N SER A 340 8.53 34.74 0.31
CA SER A 340 7.13 35.02 -0.02
C SER A 340 6.35 33.72 -0.24
N ALA A 341 5.06 33.84 -0.54
CA ALA A 341 4.26 32.71 -1.00
C ALA A 341 4.84 32.07 -2.27
N PHE A 342 4.56 30.79 -2.51
CA PHE A 342 4.84 30.10 -3.76
C PHE A 342 3.57 29.97 -4.58
N GLN A 343 3.68 30.11 -5.89
CA GLN A 343 2.65 29.79 -6.84
C GLN A 343 2.87 28.37 -7.35
N ILE A 344 1.80 27.58 -7.37
CA ILE A 344 1.80 26.21 -7.88
C ILE A 344 1.21 26.25 -9.29
N ILE A 345 1.93 25.70 -10.25
CA ILE A 345 1.53 25.68 -11.64
C ILE A 345 1.48 24.25 -12.19
N ASN A 346 0.67 24.07 -13.23
CA ASN A 346 0.56 22.86 -14.01
C ASN A 346 0.84 23.19 -15.48
N VAL A 347 1.72 22.44 -16.12
CA VAL A 347 2.08 22.65 -17.53
C VAL A 347 1.03 22.04 -18.43
N ASN A 348 0.37 22.87 -19.24
CA ASN A 348 -0.63 22.41 -20.21
C ASN A 348 -0.59 23.27 -21.49
N GLY A 349 -0.47 22.60 -22.64
CA GLY A 349 -0.35 23.23 -23.94
C GLY A 349 0.92 24.09 -24.01
N ASN A 350 0.77 25.36 -24.39
CA ASN A 350 1.90 26.24 -24.63
C ASN A 350 2.40 26.99 -23.38
N GLY A 351 1.85 26.72 -22.18
CA GLY A 351 2.20 27.48 -20.98
C GLY A 351 1.85 26.82 -19.64
N GLY A 352 2.18 27.53 -18.57
CA GLY A 352 1.92 27.11 -17.20
C GLY A 352 0.61 27.70 -16.69
N ARG A 353 -0.33 26.85 -16.29
CA ARG A 353 -1.60 27.23 -15.67
C ARG A 353 -1.43 27.30 -14.15
N GLU A 354 -1.78 28.42 -13.55
CA GLU A 354 -1.89 28.54 -12.08
C GLU A 354 -2.98 27.61 -11.55
N ILE A 355 -2.64 26.75 -10.59
CA ILE A 355 -3.59 25.84 -9.95
C ILE A 355 -3.79 26.12 -8.46
N GLY A 356 -2.88 26.87 -7.83
CA GLY A 356 -3.00 27.32 -6.44
C GLY A 356 -1.73 28.00 -5.95
N PHE A 357 -1.66 28.19 -4.64
CA PHE A 357 -0.54 28.81 -3.94
C PHE A 357 -0.15 27.98 -2.72
N TRP A 358 1.06 28.19 -2.23
CA TRP A 358 1.53 27.67 -0.96
C TRP A 358 2.08 28.80 -0.09
N THR A 359 1.78 28.77 1.20
CA THR A 359 2.30 29.72 2.19
C THR A 359 2.78 28.96 3.43
N SER A 360 3.80 29.48 4.10
CA SER A 360 4.34 28.85 5.33
C SER A 360 3.31 28.74 6.46
N THR A 361 2.31 29.63 6.50
CA THR A 361 1.29 29.68 7.55
C THR A 361 0.04 28.86 7.26
N LYS A 362 -0.40 28.78 5.99
CA LYS A 362 -1.66 28.11 5.61
C LYS A 362 -1.46 26.81 4.82
N GLY A 363 -0.24 26.48 4.41
CA GLY A 363 -0.01 25.37 3.48
C GLY A 363 -0.54 25.68 2.08
N ILE A 364 -1.18 24.70 1.43
CA ILE A 364 -1.74 24.82 0.08
C ILE A 364 -3.08 25.57 0.14
N VAL A 365 -3.22 26.61 -0.68
CA VAL A 365 -4.45 27.41 -0.78
C VAL A 365 -4.78 27.73 -2.23
N LYS A 366 -6.06 27.72 -2.58
CA LYS A 366 -6.50 28.06 -3.95
C LYS A 366 -6.28 29.53 -4.31
N THR A 367 -6.48 30.44 -3.35
CA THR A 367 -6.31 31.89 -3.53
C THR A 367 -5.71 32.52 -2.26
N LEU A 368 -4.79 33.46 -2.42
CA LEU A 368 -4.09 34.12 -1.30
C LEU A 368 -5.02 34.93 -0.37
N ASN A 369 -6.14 35.45 -0.89
CA ASN A 369 -7.05 36.34 -0.16
C ASN A 369 -8.26 35.64 0.49
N SER A 370 -8.25 34.32 0.62
CA SER A 370 -9.38 33.62 1.23
C SER A 370 -9.43 33.89 2.74
N THR A 371 -10.49 34.60 3.17
CA THR A 371 -10.82 35.04 4.54
C THR A 371 -11.46 33.93 5.40
N ASN A 372 -11.41 32.68 4.95
CA ASN A 372 -11.87 31.58 5.79
C ASN A 372 -10.88 31.38 6.94
N ASN A 373 -11.34 31.72 8.15
CA ASN A 373 -10.73 31.39 9.44
C ASN A 373 -10.68 29.86 9.61
N MET A 374 -9.86 29.18 8.82
CA MET A 374 -9.56 27.77 9.01
C MET A 374 -8.25 27.69 9.78
N THR A 375 -8.37 27.49 11.10
CA THR A 375 -7.26 27.31 12.05
C THR A 375 -6.60 25.93 11.93
N ALA A 376 -6.63 25.30 10.75
CA ALA A 376 -6.08 23.98 10.52
C ALA A 376 -5.22 23.99 9.26
N TYR A 377 -3.99 23.48 9.37
CA TYR A 377 -3.15 23.10 8.22
C TYR A 377 -3.94 22.11 7.35
N SER A 378 -4.65 22.61 6.33
CA SER A 378 -5.37 21.81 5.33
C SER A 378 -4.43 21.56 4.16
N GLY A 379 -3.80 20.38 4.12
CA GLY A 379 -2.96 19.94 3.01
C GLY A 379 -3.72 19.08 2.00
N SER A 380 -5.02 19.33 1.79
CA SER A 380 -5.86 18.50 0.91
C SER A 380 -5.73 18.92 -0.56
N ASN A 381 -5.69 17.95 -1.48
CA ASN A 381 -5.75 18.22 -2.93
C ASN A 381 -6.98 19.01 -3.37
N SER A 382 -8.06 19.00 -2.57
CA SER A 382 -9.28 19.77 -2.84
C SER A 382 -9.04 21.28 -2.92
N ASP A 383 -7.92 21.75 -2.37
CA ASP A 383 -7.56 23.16 -2.32
C ASP A 383 -6.79 23.61 -3.58
N LEU A 384 -6.56 22.70 -4.55
CA LEU A 384 -6.00 22.99 -5.87
C LEU A 384 -7.10 22.98 -6.95
N SER A 385 -6.87 23.75 -8.02
CA SER A 385 -7.64 23.62 -9.26
C SER A 385 -7.30 22.31 -9.97
N THR A 386 -8.19 21.82 -10.83
CA THR A 386 -8.02 20.56 -11.56
C THR A 386 -6.65 20.48 -12.25
N VAL A 387 -5.88 19.47 -11.85
CA VAL A 387 -4.56 19.14 -12.38
C VAL A 387 -4.72 18.23 -13.59
N ILE A 388 -3.98 18.52 -14.66
CA ILE A 388 -3.88 17.66 -15.84
C ILE A 388 -2.53 16.97 -15.76
N TRP A 389 -2.53 15.65 -15.78
CA TRP A 389 -1.34 14.81 -15.62
C TRP A 389 -0.77 14.40 -16.98
N PRO A 390 0.48 13.92 -17.02
CA PRO A 390 1.04 13.33 -18.22
C PRO A 390 0.09 12.28 -18.82
N GLY A 391 -0.01 12.25 -20.15
CA GLY A 391 -1.02 11.45 -20.87
C GLY A 391 -2.40 12.11 -21.04
N ASP A 392 -2.54 13.41 -20.72
CA ASP A 392 -3.79 14.19 -20.84
C ASP A 392 -4.95 13.61 -19.98
N THR A 393 -4.62 13.20 -18.76
CA THR A 393 -5.58 12.63 -17.81
C THR A 393 -5.82 13.55 -16.62
N THR A 394 -7.01 13.49 -16.03
CA THR A 394 -7.35 14.23 -14.79
C THR A 394 -7.31 13.34 -13.55
N SER A 395 -7.17 12.02 -13.73
CA SER A 395 -6.98 11.05 -12.66
C SER A 395 -5.58 11.16 -12.09
N VAL A 396 -5.49 11.33 -10.76
CA VAL A 396 -4.20 11.38 -10.05
C VAL A 396 -3.42 10.09 -10.29
N PRO A 397 -2.20 10.14 -10.84
CA PRO A 397 -1.36 8.97 -11.01
C PRO A 397 -1.04 8.34 -9.67
N LYS A 398 -0.98 7.02 -9.63
CA LYS A 398 -0.58 6.26 -8.43
C LYS A 398 0.84 6.62 -7.97
N GLY A 399 1.68 7.13 -8.88
CA GLY A 399 3.07 7.50 -8.60
C GLY A 399 4.03 6.31 -8.49
N TRP A 400 3.59 5.10 -8.86
CA TRP A 400 4.44 3.92 -8.91
C TRP A 400 3.89 2.90 -9.92
N GLU A 401 4.77 2.04 -10.41
CA GLU A 401 4.49 0.92 -11.30
C GLU A 401 5.27 -0.32 -10.83
N ILE A 402 4.94 -1.49 -11.35
CA ILE A 402 5.64 -2.74 -11.00
C ILE A 402 7.09 -2.64 -11.50
N PRO A 403 8.11 -2.68 -10.63
CA PRO A 403 9.50 -2.60 -11.07
C PRO A 403 9.83 -3.81 -11.94
N THR A 404 10.37 -3.58 -13.13
CA THR A 404 10.85 -4.65 -14.03
C THR A 404 12.11 -5.32 -13.50
N ASN A 405 12.82 -4.69 -12.56
CA ASN A 405 14.07 -5.16 -11.97
C ASN A 405 13.97 -5.45 -10.45
N GLY A 406 12.74 -5.53 -9.90
CA GLY A 406 12.54 -5.82 -8.48
C GLY A 406 12.97 -7.24 -8.11
N LYS A 407 13.65 -7.41 -6.96
CA LYS A 407 13.99 -8.74 -6.42
C LYS A 407 12.69 -9.52 -6.19
N LYS A 408 12.48 -10.61 -6.93
CA LYS A 408 11.32 -11.50 -6.74
C LYS A 408 11.37 -12.12 -5.35
N LEU A 409 10.23 -12.16 -4.67
CA LEU A 409 10.11 -12.93 -3.44
C LEU A 409 10.25 -14.42 -3.73
N ARG A 410 11.09 -15.09 -2.96
CA ARG A 410 11.31 -16.54 -3.05
C ARG A 410 10.27 -17.23 -2.16
N ILE A 411 9.21 -17.73 -2.76
CA ILE A 411 8.13 -18.40 -2.05
C ILE A 411 8.39 -19.90 -2.01
N GLY A 412 8.62 -20.45 -0.83
CA GLY A 412 8.71 -21.88 -0.63
C GLY A 412 7.34 -22.56 -0.76
N VAL A 413 7.27 -23.69 -1.46
CA VAL A 413 6.04 -24.46 -1.64
C VAL A 413 6.28 -25.92 -1.24
N PRO A 414 5.42 -26.55 -0.43
CA PRO A 414 5.58 -27.95 -0.06
C PRO A 414 5.41 -28.88 -1.28
N VAL A 415 6.12 -30.00 -1.26
CA VAL A 415 6.00 -31.07 -2.26
C VAL A 415 5.58 -32.33 -1.52
N LYS A 416 4.47 -32.95 -1.96
CA LYS A 416 3.93 -34.16 -1.36
C LYS A 416 3.29 -35.08 -2.39
N ASP A 417 3.26 -36.37 -2.06
CA ASP A 417 2.57 -37.39 -2.81
C ASP A 417 1.14 -37.55 -2.27
N GLY A 418 0.14 -37.11 -3.04
CA GLY A 418 -1.28 -37.14 -2.66
C GLY A 418 -1.86 -35.78 -2.25
N PHE A 419 -3.20 -35.69 -2.17
CA PHE A 419 -3.93 -34.44 -1.86
C PHE A 419 -3.54 -33.24 -2.75
N SER A 420 -3.35 -33.51 -4.04
CA SER A 420 -2.91 -32.54 -5.05
C SER A 420 -3.92 -31.42 -5.32
N GLU A 421 -5.13 -31.54 -4.78
CA GLU A 421 -6.19 -30.53 -4.84
C GLU A 421 -5.79 -29.25 -4.08
N PHE A 422 -4.96 -29.35 -3.04
CA PHE A 422 -4.50 -28.20 -2.25
C PHE A 422 -3.22 -27.58 -2.80
N VAL A 423 -2.21 -28.40 -3.08
CA VAL A 423 -0.94 -28.00 -3.70
C VAL A 423 -0.45 -29.15 -4.58
N LYS A 424 -0.11 -28.83 -5.83
CA LYS A 424 0.45 -29.74 -6.82
C LYS A 424 1.62 -29.07 -7.51
N VAL A 425 2.75 -29.77 -7.53
CA VAL A 425 3.94 -29.34 -8.26
C VAL A 425 4.16 -30.30 -9.43
N THR A 426 4.02 -29.79 -10.65
CA THR A 426 4.31 -30.55 -11.87
C THR A 426 5.58 -30.03 -12.53
N ARG A 427 6.40 -30.94 -13.04
CA ARG A 427 7.64 -30.63 -13.76
C ARG A 427 7.43 -30.96 -15.24
N ASP A 428 7.55 -29.96 -16.10
CA ASP A 428 7.53 -30.20 -17.54
C ASP A 428 8.88 -30.84 -17.96
N PRO A 429 8.87 -32.07 -18.51
CA PRO A 429 10.10 -32.78 -18.90
C PRO A 429 10.90 -32.07 -20.00
N SER A 430 10.24 -31.22 -20.81
CA SER A 430 10.84 -30.61 -22.00
C SER A 430 11.49 -29.25 -21.73
N SER A 431 10.91 -28.45 -20.83
CA SER A 431 11.36 -27.09 -20.52
C SER A 431 12.02 -26.96 -19.13
N ASN A 432 12.00 -28.02 -18.32
CA ASN A 432 12.41 -28.03 -16.92
C ASN A 432 11.69 -26.95 -16.05
N THR A 433 10.58 -26.40 -16.56
CA THR A 433 9.75 -25.45 -15.82
C THR A 433 8.89 -26.19 -14.80
N LYS A 434 8.79 -25.61 -13.60
CA LYS A 434 7.99 -26.14 -12.50
C LYS A 434 6.70 -25.33 -12.44
N THR A 435 5.57 -25.98 -12.67
CA THR A 435 4.25 -25.38 -12.52
C THR A 435 3.66 -25.77 -11.18
N VAL A 436 3.17 -24.78 -10.44
CA VAL A 436 2.60 -24.94 -9.10
C VAL A 436 1.14 -24.53 -9.16
N THR A 437 0.24 -25.44 -8.80
CA THR A 437 -1.21 -25.24 -8.85
C THR A 437 -1.88 -25.82 -7.61
N GLY A 438 -3.14 -25.46 -7.35
CA GLY A 438 -3.94 -26.00 -6.25
C GLY A 438 -4.66 -24.91 -5.45
N TYR A 439 -5.62 -25.29 -4.61
CA TYR A 439 -6.47 -24.37 -3.87
C TYR A 439 -5.68 -23.32 -3.07
N SER A 440 -4.64 -23.72 -2.33
CA SER A 440 -3.85 -22.79 -1.51
C SER A 440 -3.07 -21.78 -2.36
N ILE A 441 -2.70 -22.17 -3.58
CA ILE A 441 -1.99 -21.34 -4.55
C ILE A 441 -2.96 -20.32 -5.17
N ASP A 442 -4.15 -20.76 -5.55
CA ASP A 442 -5.19 -19.91 -6.12
C ASP A 442 -5.67 -18.84 -5.12
N VAL A 443 -5.79 -19.20 -3.83
CA VAL A 443 -6.09 -18.25 -2.75
C VAL A 443 -4.98 -17.21 -2.64
N PHE A 444 -3.71 -17.63 -2.60
CA PHE A 444 -2.58 -16.70 -2.52
C PHE A 444 -2.50 -15.76 -3.72
N ASP A 445 -2.59 -16.29 -4.94
CA ASP A 445 -2.59 -15.50 -6.18
C ASP A 445 -3.74 -14.48 -6.20
N SER A 446 -4.93 -14.87 -5.72
CA SER A 446 -6.10 -13.99 -5.61
C SER A 446 -5.87 -12.86 -4.60
N VAL A 447 -5.29 -13.19 -3.44
CA VAL A 447 -4.93 -12.20 -2.41
C VAL A 447 -3.88 -11.23 -2.94
N VAL A 448 -2.85 -11.71 -3.65
CA VAL A 448 -1.82 -10.85 -4.25
C VAL A 448 -2.40 -9.96 -5.34
N LYS A 449 -3.29 -10.46 -6.21
CA LYS A 449 -4.01 -9.65 -7.21
C LYS A 449 -4.86 -8.54 -6.58
N ALA A 450 -5.37 -8.76 -5.38
CA ALA A 450 -6.19 -7.79 -4.64
C ALA A 450 -5.36 -6.75 -3.86
N LEU A 451 -4.03 -6.86 -3.83
CA LEU A 451 -3.16 -5.86 -3.22
C LEU A 451 -3.17 -4.57 -4.06
N PRO A 452 -3.14 -3.39 -3.41
CA PRO A 452 -3.08 -2.13 -4.14
C PRO A 452 -1.72 -1.92 -4.83
N TYR A 453 -0.76 -2.81 -4.62
CA TYR A 453 0.57 -2.84 -5.23
C TYR A 453 0.89 -4.22 -5.77
N ALA A 454 1.67 -4.32 -6.83
CA ALA A 454 2.10 -5.61 -7.34
C ALA A 454 3.28 -6.14 -6.53
N LEU A 455 3.23 -7.44 -6.23
CA LEU A 455 4.26 -8.16 -5.51
C LEU A 455 4.88 -9.15 -6.50
N PRO A 456 6.11 -8.96 -7.01
CA PRO A 456 6.76 -9.95 -7.85
C PRO A 456 7.25 -11.11 -6.98
N TYR A 457 6.88 -12.34 -7.33
CA TYR A 457 7.30 -13.55 -6.63
C TYR A 457 7.60 -14.68 -7.60
N GLU A 458 8.33 -15.68 -7.11
CA GLU A 458 8.52 -16.96 -7.76
C GLU A 458 8.28 -18.10 -6.78
N TYR A 459 7.66 -19.17 -7.27
CA TYR A 459 7.47 -20.39 -6.50
C TYR A 459 8.69 -21.28 -6.61
N ILE A 460 9.23 -21.68 -5.47
CA ILE A 460 10.36 -22.58 -5.34
C ILE A 460 9.90 -23.82 -4.56
N PRO A 461 9.66 -24.95 -5.26
CA PRO A 461 9.26 -26.18 -4.61
C PRO A 461 10.35 -26.70 -3.67
N PHE A 462 9.94 -27.11 -2.47
CA PHE A 462 10.82 -27.71 -1.47
C PHE A 462 11.08 -29.19 -1.78
N ALA A 463 11.88 -29.42 -2.82
CA ALA A 463 12.23 -30.74 -3.31
C ALA A 463 13.74 -30.91 -3.47
N LYS A 464 14.18 -32.17 -3.36
CA LYS A 464 15.54 -32.62 -3.72
C LYS A 464 15.74 -32.57 -5.24
N PRO A 465 16.98 -32.72 -5.75
CA PRO A 465 17.27 -32.67 -7.19
C PRO A 465 16.50 -33.71 -8.04
N ASP A 466 16.15 -34.85 -7.43
CA ASP A 466 15.37 -35.95 -8.00
C ASP A 466 13.86 -35.62 -8.11
N GLY A 467 13.38 -34.59 -7.42
CA GLY A 467 11.96 -34.18 -7.38
C GLY A 467 11.19 -34.71 -6.18
N GLU A 468 11.81 -35.51 -5.30
CA GLU A 468 11.20 -35.94 -4.04
C GLU A 468 11.16 -34.80 -3.02
N THR A 469 10.31 -34.93 -2.00
CA THR A 469 10.25 -33.96 -0.91
C THR A 469 11.61 -33.76 -0.23
N ALA A 470 11.99 -32.49 0.00
CA ALA A 470 13.23 -32.14 0.69
C ALA A 470 13.16 -32.30 2.22
N GLY A 471 11.98 -32.54 2.78
CA GLY A 471 11.79 -32.72 4.22
C GLY A 471 10.34 -32.52 4.65
N THR A 472 10.13 -32.30 5.94
CA THR A 472 8.80 -32.07 6.52
C THR A 472 8.38 -30.60 6.39
N TYR A 473 7.10 -30.31 6.68
CA TYR A 473 6.62 -28.93 6.79
C TYR A 473 7.39 -28.10 7.84
N ASN A 474 7.85 -28.74 8.92
CA ASN A 474 8.64 -28.04 9.93
C ASN A 474 9.99 -27.61 9.37
N ASP A 475 10.62 -28.45 8.54
CA ASP A 475 11.89 -28.13 7.87
C ASP A 475 11.71 -27.00 6.86
N LEU A 476 10.62 -27.02 6.08
CA LEU A 476 10.28 -25.97 5.12
C LEU A 476 10.11 -24.61 5.81
N ILE A 477 9.40 -24.57 6.94
CA ILE A 477 9.20 -23.34 7.71
C ILE A 477 10.50 -22.87 8.34
N TYR A 478 11.33 -23.81 8.81
CA TYR A 478 12.65 -23.46 9.34
C TYR A 478 13.54 -22.79 8.27
N GLN A 479 13.39 -23.12 6.98
CA GLN A 479 14.09 -22.40 5.90
C GLN A 479 13.68 -20.92 5.77
N VAL A 480 12.47 -20.54 6.19
CA VAL A 480 12.03 -19.14 6.24
C VAL A 480 12.76 -18.41 7.37
N TYR A 481 12.90 -19.04 8.53
CA TYR A 481 13.68 -18.51 9.64
C TYR A 481 15.17 -18.30 9.27
N LEU A 482 15.74 -19.23 8.49
CA LEU A 482 17.09 -19.12 7.94
C LEU A 482 17.22 -18.12 6.77
N LYS A 483 16.14 -17.46 6.34
CA LYS A 483 16.09 -16.51 5.21
C LYS A 483 16.43 -17.10 3.83
N ASN A 484 16.30 -18.42 3.69
CA ASN A 484 16.43 -19.09 2.39
C ASN A 484 15.17 -18.90 1.55
N PHE A 485 14.00 -18.86 2.19
CA PHE A 485 12.74 -18.40 1.61
C PHE A 485 12.27 -17.13 2.29
N ASP A 486 11.56 -16.28 1.54
CA ASP A 486 11.01 -15.04 2.07
C ASP A 486 9.59 -15.26 2.66
N ALA A 487 8.87 -16.27 2.15
CA ALA A 487 7.58 -16.74 2.65
C ALA A 487 7.34 -18.21 2.27
N VAL A 488 6.37 -18.87 2.91
CA VAL A 488 5.85 -20.19 2.47
C VAL A 488 4.37 -20.10 2.18
N VAL A 489 3.98 -20.67 1.04
CA VAL A 489 2.59 -20.75 0.56
C VAL A 489 2.24 -22.20 0.31
N GLY A 490 1.12 -22.62 0.90
CA GLY A 490 0.58 -23.96 0.77
C GLY A 490 -0.43 -24.26 1.87
N ASP A 491 -0.78 -25.53 1.95
CA ASP A 491 -1.56 -26.24 2.97
C ASP A 491 -0.79 -26.39 4.29
N THR A 492 -0.24 -25.28 4.78
CA THR A 492 0.54 -25.24 6.02
C THR A 492 -0.34 -24.87 7.21
N THR A 493 -0.50 -25.81 8.14
CA THR A 493 -1.22 -25.62 9.41
C THR A 493 -0.46 -24.72 10.38
N ILE A 494 -1.21 -23.84 11.05
CA ILE A 494 -0.70 -23.02 12.13
C ILE A 494 -0.64 -23.86 13.41
N VAL A 495 0.57 -24.15 13.89
CA VAL A 495 0.80 -24.83 15.18
C VAL A 495 1.81 -24.08 16.04
N PHE A 496 1.74 -24.31 17.36
CA PHE A 496 2.56 -23.59 18.35
C PHE A 496 4.07 -23.71 18.08
N ASN A 497 4.57 -24.90 17.76
CA ASN A 497 6.00 -25.13 17.50
C ASN A 497 6.52 -24.28 16.32
N ARG A 498 5.73 -24.14 15.26
CA ARG A 498 6.09 -23.33 14.07
C ARG A 498 6.06 -21.83 14.37
N SER A 499 5.10 -21.42 15.21
CA SER A 499 4.89 -20.01 15.59
C SER A 499 6.00 -19.42 16.45
N GLN A 500 6.96 -20.24 16.93
CA GLN A 500 8.14 -19.74 17.64
C GLN A 500 9.20 -19.14 16.70
N TYR A 501 9.18 -19.51 15.42
CA TYR A 501 10.22 -19.16 14.44
C TYR A 501 9.73 -18.21 13.35
N VAL A 502 8.42 -18.23 13.06
CA VAL A 502 7.79 -17.45 11.97
C VAL A 502 6.44 -16.92 12.41
N ASP A 503 5.96 -15.89 11.71
CA ASP A 503 4.59 -15.41 11.84
C ASP A 503 3.70 -15.99 10.75
N PHE A 504 2.41 -16.12 11.09
CA PHE A 504 1.37 -16.61 10.19
C PHE A 504 0.36 -15.52 9.87
N THR A 505 -0.26 -15.63 8.69
CA THR A 505 -1.49 -14.89 8.39
C THR A 505 -2.67 -15.44 9.18
N LEU A 506 -3.79 -14.72 9.17
CA LEU A 506 -5.07 -15.32 9.58
C LEU A 506 -5.35 -16.61 8.78
N PRO A 507 -5.92 -17.64 9.40
CA PRO A 507 -6.24 -18.88 8.71
C PRO A 507 -7.30 -18.65 7.64
N TYR A 508 -7.12 -19.24 6.46
CA TYR A 508 -8.07 -19.17 5.36
C TYR A 508 -8.89 -20.46 5.18
N THR A 509 -8.64 -21.48 6.00
CA THR A 509 -9.42 -22.72 6.09
C THR A 509 -9.92 -22.99 7.50
N GLU A 510 -10.81 -23.98 7.62
CA GLU A 510 -11.28 -24.45 8.91
C GLU A 510 -10.17 -25.07 9.75
N SER A 511 -10.37 -25.00 11.06
CA SER A 511 -9.39 -25.24 12.10
C SER A 511 -9.69 -26.56 12.81
N GLY A 512 -8.67 -27.41 13.00
CA GLY A 512 -8.75 -28.61 13.83
C GLY A 512 -8.39 -29.92 13.13
N VAL A 513 -8.19 -30.95 13.96
CA VAL A 513 -7.97 -32.35 13.56
C VAL A 513 -9.21 -33.16 13.91
N SER A 514 -9.69 -33.93 12.95
CA SER A 514 -10.92 -34.72 13.04
C SER A 514 -10.65 -36.20 12.76
N MET A 515 -11.57 -37.03 13.22
CA MET A 515 -11.54 -38.48 13.06
C MET A 515 -12.61 -38.92 12.06
N ILE A 516 -12.22 -39.72 11.07
CA ILE A 516 -13.14 -40.39 10.15
C ILE A 516 -13.27 -41.87 10.52
N VAL A 517 -14.51 -42.34 10.55
CA VAL A 517 -14.86 -43.72 10.88
C VAL A 517 -15.86 -44.31 9.86
N PRO A 518 -15.83 -45.63 9.61
CA PRO A 518 -16.85 -46.30 8.80
C PRO A 518 -18.24 -46.18 9.42
N ILE A 519 -19.27 -46.02 8.58
CA ILE A 519 -20.68 -46.07 8.99
C ILE A 519 -21.09 -47.53 9.16
N VAL A 520 -21.83 -47.83 10.22
CA VAL A 520 -22.39 -49.16 10.45
C VAL A 520 -23.53 -49.41 9.47
N ASP A 521 -23.22 -50.11 8.39
CA ASP A 521 -24.21 -50.51 7.40
C ASP A 521 -24.96 -51.74 7.91
N ASN A 522 -25.99 -51.53 8.74
CA ASN A 522 -26.80 -52.64 9.27
C ASN A 522 -27.80 -53.12 8.21
N ASN A 523 -27.26 -53.63 7.09
CA ASN A 523 -28.02 -54.18 5.97
C ASN A 523 -28.66 -55.56 6.29
N SER A 524 -28.81 -55.90 7.57
CA SER A 524 -29.62 -57.05 7.97
C SER A 524 -31.10 -56.67 7.80
N LYS A 525 -31.72 -57.17 6.72
CA LYS A 525 -33.15 -57.03 6.42
C LYS A 525 -33.99 -57.72 7.50
N ASN A 526 -34.13 -57.10 8.66
CA ASN A 526 -35.03 -57.59 9.69
C ASN A 526 -36.47 -57.33 9.25
N ALA A 527 -37.15 -58.36 8.74
CA ALA A 527 -38.55 -58.28 8.32
C ALA A 527 -39.51 -57.84 9.45
N TRP A 528 -39.07 -57.91 10.71
CA TRP A 528 -39.81 -57.52 11.92
C TRP A 528 -39.66 -56.05 12.33
N VAL A 529 -39.09 -55.19 11.48
CA VAL A 529 -38.92 -53.75 11.76
C VAL A 529 -40.24 -53.05 12.08
N PHE A 530 -41.38 -53.53 11.55
CA PHE A 530 -42.70 -52.95 11.80
C PHE A 530 -43.20 -53.07 13.26
N LEU A 531 -42.65 -53.96 14.09
CA LEU A 531 -43.04 -54.07 15.51
C LEU A 531 -42.23 -53.15 16.44
N ARG A 532 -41.07 -52.65 15.99
CA ARG A 532 -40.17 -51.78 16.78
C ARG A 532 -40.71 -50.38 17.13
N PRO A 533 -41.61 -49.73 16.36
CA PRO A 533 -42.03 -48.35 16.66
C PRO A 533 -42.80 -48.18 17.97
N LEU A 534 -43.44 -49.24 18.47
CA LEU A 534 -44.21 -49.21 19.72
C LEU A 534 -43.61 -50.22 20.70
N THR A 535 -43.60 -49.87 21.98
CA THR A 535 -43.18 -50.81 23.03
C THR A 535 -44.18 -51.96 23.15
N TRP A 536 -43.71 -53.11 23.61
CA TRP A 536 -44.58 -54.27 23.84
C TRP A 536 -45.72 -53.95 24.81
N ASP A 537 -45.44 -53.15 25.84
CA ASP A 537 -46.44 -52.67 26.79
C ASP A 537 -47.57 -51.89 26.10
N LEU A 538 -47.23 -51.04 25.12
CA LEU A 538 -48.21 -50.26 24.39
C LEU A 538 -49.03 -51.11 23.41
N TRP A 539 -48.40 -52.11 22.77
CA TRP A 539 -49.10 -53.08 21.92
C TRP A 539 -50.17 -53.84 22.71
N VAL A 540 -49.81 -54.39 23.87
CA VAL A 540 -50.72 -55.13 24.75
C VAL A 540 -51.82 -54.22 25.29
N THR A 541 -51.46 -53.02 25.76
CA THR A 541 -52.42 -52.04 26.27
C THR A 541 -53.45 -51.66 25.20
N SER A 542 -53.02 -51.40 23.97
CA SER A 542 -53.90 -51.07 22.85
C SER A 542 -54.89 -52.21 22.57
N PHE A 543 -54.39 -53.45 22.50
CA PHE A 543 -55.22 -54.64 22.31
C PHE A 543 -56.29 -54.79 23.41
N CYS A 544 -55.93 -54.57 24.67
CA CYS A 544 -56.88 -54.58 25.78
C CYS A 544 -57.96 -53.48 25.66
N PHE A 545 -57.59 -52.26 25.25
CA PHE A 545 -58.55 -51.19 25.03
C PHE A 545 -59.50 -51.46 23.85
N PHE A 546 -59.02 -52.09 22.76
CA PHE A 546 -59.91 -52.54 21.68
C PHE A 546 -60.97 -53.52 22.19
N ILE A 547 -60.60 -54.48 23.03
CA ILE A 547 -61.58 -55.41 23.63
C ILE A 547 -62.55 -54.66 24.54
N PHE A 548 -62.04 -53.74 25.38
CA PHE A 548 -62.85 -52.96 26.31
C PHE A 548 -63.88 -52.08 25.58
N ILE A 549 -63.49 -51.36 24.53
CA ILE A 549 -64.41 -50.51 23.77
C ILE A 549 -65.46 -51.33 23.02
N GLY A 550 -65.09 -52.50 22.47
CA GLY A 550 -66.05 -53.43 21.89
C GLY A 550 -67.12 -53.85 22.90
N PHE A 551 -66.70 -54.13 24.14
CA PHE A 551 -67.62 -54.47 25.24
C PHE A 551 -68.51 -53.30 25.68
N VAL A 552 -67.97 -52.08 25.77
CA VAL A 552 -68.74 -50.87 26.11
C VAL A 552 -69.81 -50.60 25.05
N ILE A 553 -69.47 -50.70 23.77
CA ILE A 553 -70.41 -50.49 22.67
C ILE A 553 -71.49 -51.59 22.67
N TRP A 554 -71.11 -52.85 22.93
CA TRP A 554 -72.06 -53.94 23.10
C TRP A 554 -73.08 -53.62 24.20
N ILE A 555 -72.65 -53.19 25.40
CA ILE A 555 -73.57 -52.83 26.49
C ILE A 555 -74.56 -51.73 26.06
N LEU A 556 -74.10 -50.74 25.31
CA LEU A 556 -74.92 -49.59 24.92
C LEU A 556 -75.86 -49.88 23.75
N GLU A 557 -75.49 -50.74 22.81
CA GLU A 557 -76.26 -51.02 21.59
C GLU A 557 -77.11 -52.31 21.66
N HIS A 558 -76.72 -53.36 22.41
CA HIS A 558 -77.39 -54.67 22.36
C HIS A 558 -78.89 -54.64 22.72
N ARG A 559 -79.32 -53.66 23.52
CA ARG A 559 -80.74 -53.49 23.90
C ARG A 559 -81.58 -52.81 22.82
N ILE A 560 -80.97 -51.91 22.03
CA ILE A 560 -81.68 -50.93 21.19
C ILE A 560 -81.53 -51.25 19.70
N ASN A 561 -80.41 -51.82 19.30
CA ASN A 561 -80.06 -52.03 17.90
C ASN A 561 -80.18 -53.50 17.50
N GLU A 562 -80.81 -53.79 16.37
CA GLU A 562 -81.01 -55.16 15.89
C GLU A 562 -79.74 -55.76 15.27
N ASP A 563 -78.82 -54.92 14.76
CA ASP A 563 -77.55 -55.32 14.15
C ASP A 563 -76.59 -55.98 15.17
N PHE A 564 -76.76 -55.69 16.47
CA PHE A 564 -75.96 -56.26 17.56
C PHE A 564 -76.67 -57.43 18.28
N ARG A 565 -77.77 -57.99 17.71
CA ARG A 565 -78.52 -59.13 18.27
C ARG A 565 -78.20 -60.45 17.57
N GLY A 566 -78.34 -61.57 18.30
CA GLY A 566 -78.05 -62.92 17.80
C GLY A 566 -77.63 -63.90 18.92
N PRO A 567 -77.20 -65.13 18.59
CA PRO A 567 -76.60 -66.05 19.56
C PRO A 567 -75.38 -65.42 20.25
N ALA A 568 -75.08 -65.78 21.50
CA ALA A 568 -74.03 -65.13 22.31
C ALA A 568 -72.65 -65.07 21.62
N LEU A 569 -72.30 -66.10 20.83
CA LEU A 569 -71.07 -66.16 20.03
C LEU A 569 -71.05 -65.17 18.87
N HIS A 570 -72.22 -64.89 18.27
CA HIS A 570 -72.36 -63.91 17.20
C HIS A 570 -72.24 -62.47 17.73
N GLN A 571 -72.82 -62.19 18.90
CA GLN A 571 -72.74 -60.86 19.53
C GLN A 571 -71.32 -60.49 19.99
N ALA A 572 -70.60 -61.45 20.58
CA ALA A 572 -69.20 -61.25 20.93
C ALA A 572 -68.33 -61.02 19.68
N GLY A 573 -68.63 -61.75 18.60
CA GLY A 573 -67.97 -61.60 17.30
C GLY A 573 -68.21 -60.23 16.65
N THR A 574 -69.45 -59.76 16.58
CA THR A 574 -69.78 -58.44 16.01
C THR A 574 -69.18 -57.30 16.81
N SER A 575 -69.22 -57.37 18.14
CA SER A 575 -68.64 -56.33 19.02
C SER A 575 -67.12 -56.25 18.93
N PHE A 576 -66.45 -57.40 18.85
CA PHE A 576 -65.00 -57.46 18.65
C PHE A 576 -64.60 -56.99 17.24
N TRP A 577 -65.34 -57.41 16.22
CA TRP A 577 -65.13 -56.98 14.83
C TRP A 577 -65.36 -55.47 14.66
N PHE A 578 -66.41 -54.92 15.28
CA PHE A 578 -66.70 -53.49 15.27
C PHE A 578 -65.53 -52.69 15.83
N SER A 579 -65.02 -53.08 17.00
CA SER A 579 -63.89 -52.40 17.63
C SER A 579 -62.63 -52.43 16.76
N PHE A 580 -62.29 -53.57 16.17
CA PHE A 580 -61.12 -53.65 15.27
C PHE A 580 -61.35 -52.89 13.94
N SER A 581 -62.58 -52.88 13.42
CA SER A 581 -62.93 -52.14 12.18
C SER A 581 -62.79 -50.62 12.34
N THR A 582 -62.91 -50.10 13.57
CA THR A 582 -62.65 -48.68 13.86
C THR A 582 -61.21 -48.27 13.59
N MET A 583 -60.25 -49.20 13.70
CA MET A 583 -58.83 -48.96 13.44
C MET A 583 -58.53 -48.59 11.98
N VAL A 584 -59.33 -49.15 11.06
CA VAL A 584 -59.14 -49.02 9.60
C VAL A 584 -60.24 -48.15 8.97
N PHE A 585 -61.07 -47.49 9.79
CA PHE A 585 -62.25 -46.73 9.32
C PHE A 585 -63.22 -47.55 8.46
N ALA A 586 -63.30 -48.87 8.70
CA ALA A 586 -64.13 -49.80 7.93
C ALA A 586 -65.41 -50.20 8.68
N GLN A 587 -66.04 -49.24 9.38
CA GLN A 587 -67.26 -49.48 10.16
C GLN A 587 -68.42 -49.84 9.23
N ARG A 588 -68.96 -51.05 9.37
CA ARG A 588 -70.09 -51.55 8.57
C ARG A 588 -71.45 -51.39 9.27
N GLU A 589 -71.45 -51.31 10.59
CA GLU A 589 -72.64 -51.28 11.44
C GLU A 589 -72.94 -49.84 11.88
N ILE A 590 -74.22 -49.44 11.80
CA ILE A 590 -74.64 -48.07 12.13
C ILE A 590 -75.05 -48.01 13.59
N VAL A 591 -74.38 -47.15 14.35
CA VAL A 591 -74.64 -46.94 15.79
C VAL A 591 -75.85 -46.02 15.99
N VAL A 592 -76.85 -46.48 16.75
CA VAL A 592 -78.14 -45.78 16.90
C VAL A 592 -78.16 -44.88 18.15
N SER A 593 -77.53 -45.27 19.26
CA SER A 593 -77.55 -44.51 20.51
C SER A 593 -76.66 -43.26 20.45
N ASN A 594 -77.18 -42.13 20.94
CA ASN A 594 -76.42 -40.88 21.04
C ASN A 594 -75.20 -41.01 21.97
N LEU A 595 -75.28 -41.83 23.03
CA LEU A 595 -74.16 -42.06 23.94
C LEU A 595 -73.06 -42.91 23.27
N SER A 596 -73.44 -43.95 22.53
CA SER A 596 -72.51 -44.77 21.75
C SER A 596 -71.82 -43.94 20.66
N ARG A 597 -72.52 -43.02 20.00
CA ARG A 597 -71.93 -42.09 19.02
C ARG A 597 -70.84 -41.21 19.63
N ALA A 598 -71.05 -40.71 20.85
CA ALA A 598 -70.02 -39.92 21.55
C ALA A 598 -68.79 -40.78 21.90
N VAL A 599 -69.00 -42.01 22.39
CA VAL A 599 -67.91 -42.96 22.70
C VAL A 599 -67.12 -43.32 21.44
N VAL A 600 -67.80 -43.59 20.31
CA VAL A 600 -67.15 -43.89 19.03
C VAL A 600 -66.37 -42.69 18.50
N LEU A 601 -66.90 -41.46 18.62
CA LEU A 601 -66.17 -40.25 18.23
C LEU A 601 -64.86 -40.09 19.01
N ILE A 602 -64.91 -40.21 20.34
CA ILE A 602 -63.71 -40.13 21.19
C ILE A 602 -62.73 -41.25 20.86
N TRP A 603 -63.23 -42.47 20.66
CA TRP A 603 -62.41 -43.62 20.30
C TRP A 603 -61.71 -43.45 18.94
N CYS A 604 -62.42 -42.93 17.93
CA CYS A 604 -61.83 -42.59 16.64
C CYS A 604 -60.68 -41.58 16.79
N PHE A 605 -60.79 -40.57 17.67
CA PHE A 605 -59.68 -39.66 17.94
C PHE A 605 -58.46 -40.37 18.56
N VAL A 606 -58.68 -41.30 19.50
CA VAL A 606 -57.58 -42.08 20.11
C VAL A 606 -56.88 -42.96 19.07
N VAL A 607 -57.65 -43.66 18.23
CA VAL A 607 -57.12 -44.49 17.13
C VAL A 607 -56.37 -43.63 16.10
N LEU A 608 -56.86 -42.43 15.78
CA LEU A 608 -56.16 -41.49 14.89
C LEU A 608 -54.81 -41.09 15.48
N ILE A 609 -54.76 -40.73 16.76
CA ILE A 609 -53.52 -40.35 17.42
C ILE A 609 -52.53 -41.53 17.41
N LEU A 610 -53.01 -42.74 17.69
CA LEU A 610 -52.18 -43.95 17.73
C LEU A 610 -51.61 -44.31 16.35
N THR A 611 -52.42 -44.24 15.29
CA THR A 611 -51.97 -44.50 13.90
C THR A 611 -50.98 -43.44 13.41
N GLN A 612 -51.22 -42.16 13.72
CA GLN A 612 -50.30 -41.07 13.39
C GLN A 612 -48.97 -41.18 14.14
N SER A 613 -49.01 -41.48 15.44
CA SER A 613 -47.81 -41.68 16.27
C SER A 613 -46.98 -42.88 15.81
N TYR A 614 -47.63 -43.98 15.44
CA TYR A 614 -46.95 -45.15 14.86
C TYR A 614 -46.24 -44.80 13.56
N THR A 615 -46.95 -44.11 12.65
CA THR A 615 -46.41 -43.73 11.34
C THR A 615 -45.22 -42.78 11.50
N ALA A 616 -45.33 -41.75 12.35
CA ALA A 616 -44.24 -40.82 12.62
C ALA A 616 -43.01 -41.51 13.23
N SER A 617 -43.21 -42.44 14.17
CA SER A 617 -42.13 -43.16 14.83
C SER A 617 -41.44 -44.15 13.87
N LEU A 618 -42.21 -44.83 13.01
CA LEU A 618 -41.66 -45.71 11.98
C LEU A 618 -40.85 -44.91 10.94
N THR A 619 -41.37 -43.77 10.48
CA THR A 619 -40.65 -42.88 9.55
C THR A 619 -39.37 -42.34 10.18
N SER A 620 -39.40 -41.94 11.46
CA SER A 620 -38.20 -41.52 12.21
C SER A 620 -37.18 -42.67 12.32
N LEU A 621 -37.63 -43.88 12.63
CA LEU A 621 -36.73 -45.03 12.73
C LEU A 621 -36.05 -45.39 11.40
N LEU A 622 -36.81 -45.31 10.29
CA LEU A 622 -36.30 -45.59 8.94
C LEU A 622 -35.36 -44.51 8.42
N THR A 623 -35.50 -43.26 8.90
CA THR A 623 -34.62 -42.15 8.53
C THR A 623 -33.35 -42.09 9.39
N VAL A 624 -33.41 -42.48 10.67
CA VAL A 624 -32.27 -42.38 11.62
C VAL A 624 -31.29 -43.55 11.52
N GLN A 625 -31.69 -44.74 11.04
CA GLN A 625 -30.81 -45.91 10.98
C GLN A 625 -29.67 -45.83 9.94
N GLN A 626 -29.61 -44.78 9.10
CA GLN A 626 -28.60 -44.67 8.02
C GLN A 626 -27.31 -43.92 8.41
N LEU A 627 -27.17 -43.41 9.63
CA LEU A 627 -26.07 -42.48 9.99
C LEU A 627 -25.30 -42.84 11.27
N ARG A 628 -25.25 -44.10 11.70
CA ARG A 628 -24.53 -44.47 12.94
C ARG A 628 -23.04 -44.72 12.67
N PRO A 629 -22.11 -43.91 13.19
CA PRO A 629 -20.68 -44.18 13.12
C PRO A 629 -20.31 -45.42 13.94
N THR A 630 -19.28 -46.17 13.51
CA THR A 630 -18.81 -47.39 14.19
C THR A 630 -18.19 -47.08 15.56
N VAL A 631 -17.51 -45.95 15.67
CA VAL A 631 -16.89 -45.46 16.91
C VAL A 631 -17.17 -43.97 17.05
N THR A 632 -17.50 -43.53 18.26
CA THR A 632 -17.82 -42.12 18.55
C THR A 632 -16.78 -41.44 19.42
N ASP A 633 -15.96 -42.20 20.15
CA ASP A 633 -14.97 -41.68 21.09
C ASP A 633 -13.58 -42.28 20.83
N VAL A 634 -12.57 -41.42 20.82
CA VAL A 634 -11.16 -41.78 20.63
C VAL A 634 -10.69 -42.69 21.77
N HIS A 635 -11.18 -42.50 23.00
CA HIS A 635 -10.80 -43.35 24.13
C HIS A 635 -11.25 -44.82 23.96
N GLU A 636 -12.31 -45.06 23.18
CA GLU A 636 -12.75 -46.41 22.84
C GLU A 636 -11.74 -47.13 21.95
N LEU A 637 -11.12 -46.42 21.00
CA LEU A 637 -10.07 -46.94 20.13
C LEU A 637 -8.82 -47.33 20.93
N ILE A 638 -8.41 -46.48 21.86
CA ILE A 638 -7.25 -46.73 22.73
C ILE A 638 -7.50 -47.96 23.61
N LYS A 639 -8.68 -48.04 24.24
CA LYS A 639 -9.04 -49.15 25.13
C LYS A 639 -9.14 -50.49 24.40
N LYS A 640 -9.67 -50.50 23.17
CA LYS A 640 -9.73 -51.69 22.31
C LYS A 640 -8.38 -52.02 21.67
N GLY A 641 -7.47 -51.05 21.61
CA GLY A 641 -6.16 -51.21 21.01
C GLY A 641 -6.25 -51.41 19.50
N GLU A 642 -7.12 -50.67 18.83
CA GLU A 642 -7.32 -50.73 17.37
C GLU A 642 -6.19 -50.06 16.60
N TYR A 643 -5.98 -50.46 15.34
CA TYR A 643 -5.09 -49.78 14.41
C TYR A 643 -5.72 -48.48 13.91
N VAL A 644 -4.96 -47.38 13.88
CA VAL A 644 -5.44 -46.06 13.42
C VAL A 644 -4.50 -45.47 12.37
N GLY A 645 -5.08 -44.73 11.42
CA GLY A 645 -4.35 -44.13 10.31
C GLY A 645 -4.04 -42.65 10.53
N TYR A 646 -2.89 -42.19 10.01
CA TYR A 646 -2.55 -40.77 9.89
C TYR A 646 -1.75 -40.49 8.62
N GLN A 647 -1.73 -39.23 8.18
CA GLN A 647 -1.03 -38.83 6.95
C GLN A 647 0.50 -38.75 7.14
N GLU A 648 1.27 -39.18 6.14
CA GLU A 648 2.74 -39.06 6.12
C GLU A 648 3.20 -37.61 6.28
N GLY A 649 4.19 -37.38 7.16
CA GLY A 649 4.76 -36.05 7.41
C GLY A 649 3.82 -35.08 8.16
N SER A 650 2.66 -35.55 8.62
CA SER A 650 1.71 -34.76 9.40
C SER A 650 2.15 -34.62 10.87
N PHE A 651 1.82 -33.47 11.47
CA PHE A 651 2.02 -33.24 12.91
C PHE A 651 1.04 -34.06 13.78
N VAL A 652 0.01 -34.66 13.17
CA VAL A 652 -0.99 -35.52 13.83
C VAL A 652 -0.34 -36.71 14.54
N LEU A 653 0.80 -37.21 14.05
CA LEU A 653 1.55 -38.26 14.73
C LEU A 653 1.90 -37.90 16.18
N GLY A 654 2.38 -36.67 16.41
CA GLY A 654 2.71 -36.19 17.75
C GLY A 654 1.48 -36.17 18.67
N ILE A 655 0.34 -35.73 18.12
CA ILE A 655 -0.94 -35.72 18.86
C ILE A 655 -1.38 -37.14 19.23
N LEU A 656 -1.28 -38.10 18.31
CA LEU A 656 -1.67 -39.49 18.58
C LEU A 656 -0.77 -40.14 19.64
N LEU A 657 0.53 -39.86 19.62
CA LEU A 657 1.45 -40.32 20.66
C LEU A 657 1.15 -39.68 22.02
N ASP A 658 0.87 -38.38 22.07
CA ASP A 658 0.50 -37.67 23.29
C ASP A 658 -0.81 -38.19 23.92
N LEU A 659 -1.72 -38.74 23.11
CA LEU A 659 -2.95 -39.40 23.58
C LEU A 659 -2.73 -40.80 24.15
N GLY A 660 -1.54 -41.37 23.97
CA GLY A 660 -1.19 -42.71 24.47
C GLY A 660 -1.50 -43.84 23.50
N PHE A 661 -1.58 -43.57 22.19
CA PHE A 661 -1.56 -44.66 21.20
C PHE A 661 -0.17 -45.30 21.13
N ASP A 662 -0.14 -46.62 20.94
CA ASP A 662 1.09 -47.37 20.72
C ASP A 662 1.58 -47.14 19.28
N GLU A 663 2.87 -46.78 19.12
CA GLU A 663 3.49 -46.50 17.83
C GLU A 663 3.35 -47.67 16.84
N SER A 664 3.34 -48.92 17.34
CA SER A 664 3.15 -50.12 16.52
C SER A 664 1.75 -50.26 15.89
N LYS A 665 0.79 -49.46 16.34
CA LYS A 665 -0.61 -49.47 15.89
C LYS A 665 -0.97 -48.27 15.01
N LEU A 666 0.00 -47.40 14.74
CA LEU A 666 -0.18 -46.24 13.88
C LEU A 666 0.23 -46.60 12.44
N ILE A 667 -0.70 -46.46 11.50
CA ILE A 667 -0.49 -46.78 10.07
C ILE A 667 -0.44 -45.48 9.27
N VAL A 668 0.58 -45.34 8.43
CA VAL A 668 0.76 -44.17 7.55
C VAL A 668 -0.01 -44.35 6.25
N TYR A 669 -0.65 -43.29 5.77
CA TYR A 669 -1.20 -43.21 4.40
C TYR A 669 -0.80 -41.90 3.70
N ASN A 670 -0.77 -41.94 2.37
CA ASN A 670 -0.30 -40.82 1.54
C ASN A 670 -1.43 -40.22 0.68
N SER A 671 -2.46 -40.99 0.35
CA SER A 671 -3.57 -40.54 -0.51
C SER A 671 -4.95 -40.91 0.03
N THR A 672 -5.98 -40.26 -0.53
CA THR A 672 -7.38 -40.57 -0.21
C THR A 672 -7.75 -42.01 -0.56
N GLU A 673 -7.19 -42.55 -1.64
CA GLU A 673 -7.46 -43.91 -2.11
C GLU A 673 -6.84 -44.96 -1.19
N GLN A 674 -5.61 -44.71 -0.71
CA GLN A 674 -4.96 -45.59 0.26
C GLN A 674 -5.70 -45.57 1.61
N CYS A 675 -6.21 -44.41 2.02
CA CYS A 675 -7.03 -44.29 3.22
C CYS A 675 -8.35 -45.10 3.12
N ASP A 676 -9.06 -45.05 1.97
CA ASP A 676 -10.27 -45.88 1.73
C ASP A 676 -9.95 -47.38 1.75
N ASP A 677 -8.83 -47.79 1.15
CA ASP A 677 -8.38 -49.20 1.18
C ASP A 677 -8.07 -49.69 2.60
N LEU A 678 -7.42 -48.86 3.43
CA LEU A 678 -7.12 -49.20 4.82
C LEU A 678 -8.38 -49.23 5.70
N LEU A 679 -9.28 -48.25 5.55
CA LEU A 679 -10.53 -48.19 6.31
C LEU A 679 -11.48 -49.33 5.94
N SER A 680 -11.53 -49.73 4.66
CA SER A 680 -12.40 -50.80 4.19
C SER A 680 -11.94 -52.21 4.62
N LYS A 681 -10.62 -52.42 4.81
CA LYS A 681 -10.08 -53.68 5.39
C LYS A 681 -10.43 -53.83 6.87
N GLY A 682 -10.46 -52.71 7.60
CA GLY A 682 -10.67 -52.68 9.04
C GLY A 682 -9.46 -53.20 9.84
N SER A 683 -9.42 -52.81 11.12
CA SER A 683 -8.30 -53.12 12.04
C SER A 683 -8.00 -54.63 12.18
N GLY A 684 -9.03 -55.50 12.11
CA GLY A 684 -8.86 -56.95 12.21
C GLY A 684 -8.17 -57.64 11.02
N ASN A 685 -8.12 -56.98 9.84
CA ASN A 685 -7.53 -57.56 8.61
C ASN A 685 -6.29 -56.78 8.13
N GLY A 686 -5.57 -56.12 9.04
CA GLY A 686 -4.39 -55.31 8.71
C GLY A 686 -4.71 -53.96 8.08
N GLY A 687 -5.94 -53.46 8.25
CA GLY A 687 -6.35 -52.10 7.93
C GLY A 687 -6.42 -51.20 9.18
N ILE A 688 -7.24 -50.15 9.13
CA ILE A 688 -7.45 -49.20 10.24
C ILE A 688 -8.93 -49.14 10.65
N ALA A 689 -9.18 -48.87 11.93
CA ALA A 689 -10.54 -48.64 12.45
C ALA A 689 -10.99 -47.18 12.27
N ALA A 690 -10.03 -46.25 12.29
CA ALA A 690 -10.26 -44.82 12.13
C ALA A 690 -9.06 -44.14 11.48
N ALA A 691 -9.29 -43.03 10.79
CA ALA A 691 -8.25 -42.16 10.26
C ALA A 691 -8.31 -40.78 10.93
N PHE A 692 -7.16 -40.23 11.30
CA PHE A 692 -7.03 -38.90 11.91
C PHE A 692 -6.29 -37.97 10.97
N ASP A 693 -6.92 -36.83 10.68
CA ASP A 693 -6.31 -35.81 9.82
C ASP A 693 -6.94 -34.44 10.03
N GLU A 694 -6.36 -33.43 9.38
CA GLU A 694 -6.89 -32.08 9.39
C GLU A 694 -8.25 -32.02 8.68
N VAL A 695 -9.16 -31.18 9.20
CA VAL A 695 -10.54 -31.06 8.70
C VAL A 695 -10.61 -30.83 7.17
N PRO A 696 -9.77 -29.99 6.52
CA PRO A 696 -9.80 -29.82 5.07
C PRO A 696 -9.57 -31.12 4.29
N TYR A 697 -8.62 -31.96 4.72
CA TYR A 697 -8.34 -33.25 4.09
C TYR A 697 -9.45 -34.25 4.31
N MET A 698 -10.00 -34.29 5.53
CA MET A 698 -11.13 -35.15 5.88
C MET A 698 -12.39 -34.78 5.09
N ARG A 699 -12.65 -33.49 4.85
CA ARG A 699 -13.76 -33.04 3.99
C ARG A 699 -13.56 -33.44 2.54
N LEU A 700 -12.34 -33.33 2.01
CA LEU A 700 -12.02 -33.81 0.67
C LEU A 700 -12.26 -35.33 0.56
N PHE A 701 -11.79 -36.09 1.55
CA PHE A 701 -12.01 -37.54 1.61
C PHE A 701 -13.51 -37.88 1.65
N LEU A 702 -14.28 -37.23 2.53
CA LEU A 702 -15.73 -37.41 2.58
C LEU A 702 -16.40 -37.06 1.25
N SER A 703 -16.00 -35.99 0.58
CA SER A 703 -16.59 -35.62 -0.73
C SER A 703 -16.43 -36.71 -1.80
N LYS A 704 -15.36 -37.52 -1.73
CA LYS A 704 -15.14 -38.67 -2.61
C LYS A 704 -15.91 -39.92 -2.16
N TYR A 705 -16.12 -40.11 -0.85
CA TYR A 705 -16.65 -41.34 -0.26
C TYR A 705 -17.87 -41.14 0.68
N CYS A 706 -18.73 -40.15 0.39
CA CYS A 706 -19.81 -39.65 1.25
C CYS A 706 -20.71 -40.71 1.90
N SER A 707 -20.92 -41.86 1.25
CA SER A 707 -21.86 -42.90 1.70
C SER A 707 -21.25 -43.95 2.63
N LYS A 708 -19.92 -44.02 2.73
CA LYS A 708 -19.23 -45.09 3.48
C LYS A 708 -18.78 -44.67 4.87
N TYR A 709 -18.52 -43.38 5.08
CA TYR A 709 -17.80 -42.88 6.24
C TYR A 709 -18.49 -41.66 6.86
N ALA A 710 -18.30 -41.50 8.17
CA ALA A 710 -18.75 -40.35 8.93
C ALA A 710 -17.54 -39.66 9.58
N MET A 711 -17.57 -38.32 9.58
CA MET A 711 -16.62 -37.48 10.32
C MET A 711 -17.18 -37.20 11.71
N ILE A 712 -16.34 -37.37 12.72
CA ILE A 712 -16.63 -36.99 14.11
C ILE A 712 -16.03 -35.60 14.36
N ASP A 713 -16.77 -34.75 15.07
CA ASP A 713 -16.36 -33.37 15.36
C ASP A 713 -14.91 -33.30 15.89
N PRO A 714 -14.16 -32.25 15.51
CA PRO A 714 -12.73 -32.17 15.74
C PRO A 714 -12.40 -32.28 17.22
N THR A 715 -11.54 -33.25 17.53
CA THR A 715 -11.14 -33.58 18.90
C THR A 715 -10.04 -32.64 19.38
N PHE A 716 -9.26 -32.05 18.47
CA PHE A 716 -8.16 -31.13 18.77
C PHE A 716 -8.33 -29.81 18.04
N LYS A 717 -8.21 -28.71 18.80
CA LYS A 717 -8.21 -27.34 18.26
C LYS A 717 -6.80 -26.96 17.83
N THR A 718 -6.51 -27.11 16.55
CA THR A 718 -5.44 -26.39 15.85
C THR A 718 -6.04 -25.27 15.03
N ASP A 719 -5.27 -24.25 14.67
CA ASP A 719 -5.71 -23.28 13.66
C ASP A 719 -5.63 -23.89 12.25
N GLY A 720 -6.32 -23.29 11.30
CA GLY A 720 -6.37 -23.74 9.90
C GLY A 720 -5.07 -23.47 9.13
N PHE A 721 -5.16 -23.54 7.80
CA PHE A 721 -4.03 -23.22 6.92
C PHE A 721 -3.77 -21.73 6.90
N GLY A 722 -2.49 -21.35 6.98
CA GLY A 722 -2.02 -19.96 6.92
C GLY A 722 -0.75 -19.82 6.09
N PHE A 723 -0.55 -18.63 5.52
CA PHE A 723 0.71 -18.29 4.86
C PHE A 723 1.74 -17.84 5.89
N THR A 724 3.02 -18.15 5.67
CA THR A 724 4.08 -17.90 6.68
C THR A 724 5.13 -16.90 6.17
N GLY A 725 5.71 -16.12 7.08
CA GLY A 725 6.85 -15.24 6.79
C GLY A 725 7.47 -14.61 8.05
N LEU A 726 8.52 -13.78 7.87
CA LEU A 726 9.24 -13.15 8.99
C LEU A 726 8.55 -11.87 9.54
N LEU A 727 8.69 -11.66 10.86
CA LEU A 727 8.03 -10.69 11.75
C LEU A 727 8.16 -9.18 11.40
N LEU A 728 8.90 -8.84 10.36
CA LEU A 728 9.11 -7.47 9.88
C LEU A 728 8.49 -7.21 8.50
N CYS A 729 7.77 -8.19 7.93
CA CYS A 729 7.19 -8.03 6.61
C CYS A 729 5.82 -7.34 6.71
N VAL A 730 5.77 -6.04 6.44
CA VAL A 730 4.53 -5.23 6.24
C VAL A 730 3.53 -5.94 5.30
N VAL A 731 4.05 -6.81 4.43
CA VAL A 731 3.30 -7.67 3.53
C VAL A 731 2.39 -8.65 4.29
N ILE A 732 2.84 -9.31 5.37
CA ILE A 732 2.03 -10.33 6.10
C ILE A 732 0.82 -9.70 6.80
N PHE A 733 0.99 -8.51 7.38
CA PHE A 733 -0.12 -7.78 8.00
C PHE A 733 -1.18 -7.38 6.97
N ARG A 734 -0.77 -6.93 5.78
CA ARG A 734 -1.68 -6.58 4.68
C ARG A 734 -2.32 -7.80 4.02
N LEU A 735 -1.58 -8.90 3.88
CA LEU A 735 -2.10 -10.18 3.43
C LEU A 735 -3.18 -10.68 4.40
N SER A 736 -2.95 -10.60 5.71
CA SER A 736 -3.94 -10.99 6.73
C SER A 736 -5.24 -10.20 6.63
N LEU A 737 -5.16 -8.88 6.46
CA LEU A 737 -6.35 -8.03 6.25
C LEU A 737 -7.10 -8.40 4.96
N LYS A 738 -6.37 -8.76 3.90
CA LYS A 738 -6.97 -9.17 2.62
C LYS A 738 -7.55 -10.57 2.66
N VAL A 739 -6.94 -11.50 3.39
CA VAL A 739 -7.50 -12.83 3.68
C VAL A 739 -8.81 -12.68 4.43
N LEU A 740 -8.90 -11.78 5.40
CA LEU A 740 -10.15 -11.48 6.12
C LEU A 740 -11.23 -10.90 5.18
N LEU A 741 -10.88 -9.97 4.29
CA LEU A 741 -11.82 -9.43 3.31
C LEU A 741 -12.28 -10.48 2.30
N TRP A 742 -11.35 -11.33 1.86
CA TRP A 742 -11.65 -12.45 0.96
C TRP A 742 -12.59 -13.45 1.62
N SER A 743 -12.33 -13.83 2.89
CA SER A 743 -13.22 -14.74 3.62
C SER A 743 -14.61 -14.14 3.80
N GLN A 744 -14.73 -12.85 4.12
CA GLN A 744 -16.03 -12.16 4.22
C GLN A 744 -16.80 -12.10 2.90
N MET A 745 -16.10 -11.95 1.76
CA MET A 745 -16.74 -11.90 0.45
C MET A 745 -17.24 -13.27 -0.03
N TYR A 746 -16.51 -14.35 0.28
CA TYR A 746 -16.77 -15.68 -0.26
C TYR A 746 -17.42 -16.67 0.72
N GLN A 747 -17.39 -16.42 2.04
CA GLN A 747 -18.15 -17.23 3.02
C GLN A 747 -19.69 -17.05 2.92
N GLY A 748 -20.17 -16.12 2.09
CA GLY A 748 -21.60 -15.98 1.79
C GLY A 748 -22.12 -16.91 0.68
N GLN A 749 -21.27 -17.75 0.07
CA GLN A 749 -21.63 -18.55 -1.11
C GLN A 749 -21.33 -20.06 -1.00
N PHE A 750 -21.01 -20.59 0.17
CA PHE A 750 -20.86 -22.04 0.38
C PHE A 750 -21.85 -22.59 1.40
#